data_AF-A0A504XKK4-F1
#
_entry.id   AF-A0A504XKK4-F1
#
_cell.length_a   1.000
_cell.length_b   1.000
_cell.length_c   1.000
_cell.angle_alpha   90.00
_cell.angle_beta   90.00
_cell.angle_gamma   90.00
#
_symmetry.space_group_name_H-M   'P 1'
#
loop_
_entity.id
_entity.type
_entity.pdbx_description
1 polymer ?
#
loop_
_entity_poly.entity_id
_entity_poly.type
_entity_poly.pdbx_seq_one_letter_code
_entity_poly.pdbx_strand_id
1 'polypeptide(L)'
;MPTTDGRVPGGKLRRSMSRVFVAFFAAVLFVVFLTAYDVGVGTANPLQSRHMQLTQNAVKKSEANLVNCREVNADLKSGGGVNAAQAIAEMRRQREELMNIVALERERVVSARSLLQVCEDELASDLSVLFGVADHNFTARIRSLEEKRKHLEGLHSMLNTTPFGAVELRRSSEIRALQAALLHEMRASKKKAENGVANGEACTKTSDKYSVVFDIGSTGNRVHVYKYRVAPATHTAAAAGSELSDIDLVEELFELNHKALSELDNPVQDAPEALWELFMKAKYFVPAELHACTAVEFKATAGLRMLGMEKATEILDGIRARYRNETFWLRGNAPVRILDACEEGPMAWLTVNYLLGVFSRGTKATASTVAVIDLGGGSTQIVFEPGESAFHGMRTDLRYSATLGSRSVSAYQHSYEGYGLHAATKELLFHIQGKSQEKPGGDGSSERDGIVTKRAPPMPPPPLPDAEAVEAFPCFAVGYEDPLGVKNIKKNNAGEPAMPPNFQACANLFRDRLLKPVGLTCEAANCGIAGVMQPPLTNFTGEIYVFSFIFDLLALANSSLVPAGAAVSREKFEVKLPDLATIAEGHCAAFSLTRIAEATAKEGLGSLKPEYECMYYSYVYALLRYGYEVPEDRVLHVVKKIRGYETAWSLGASLLSLT
;
A
#
# COMPACT_ATOMS: atom_id res chain seq x y z
N MET A 1 3.53 13.01 86.18
CA MET A 1 4.19 11.75 86.57
C MET A 1 3.44 10.60 85.92
N PRO A 2 4.06 9.55 85.36
CA PRO A 2 5.50 9.26 85.17
C PRO A 2 5.89 9.26 83.65
N THR A 3 7.09 9.70 83.21
CA THR A 3 8.41 8.99 83.06
C THR A 3 8.33 7.75 82.16
N THR A 4 9.10 7.60 81.07
CA THR A 4 10.57 7.40 80.98
C THR A 4 11.10 7.89 79.62
N ASP A 5 12.03 8.84 79.53
CA ASP A 5 13.50 8.74 79.57
C ASP A 5 14.16 7.74 78.61
N GLY A 6 15.13 8.25 77.84
CA GLY A 6 15.81 7.57 76.74
C GLY A 6 16.69 8.51 75.92
N ARG A 7 17.66 9.16 76.57
CA ARG A 7 18.77 9.86 75.89
C ARG A 7 19.69 8.86 75.17
N VAL A 8 19.92 9.08 73.88
CA VAL A 8 21.19 8.77 73.21
C VAL A 8 21.58 9.98 72.35
N PRO A 9 22.81 10.54 72.48
CA PRO A 9 23.24 11.71 71.73
C PRO A 9 23.93 11.31 70.44
N GLY A 10 23.57 11.91 69.30
CA GLY A 10 24.33 11.69 68.08
C GLY A 10 23.79 12.40 66.86
N GLY A 11 24.59 13.33 66.31
CA GLY A 11 24.58 13.56 64.87
C GLY A 11 23.82 14.77 64.34
N LYS A 12 24.07 15.98 64.85
CA LYS A 12 24.03 17.18 63.99
C LYS A 12 25.24 17.14 63.05
N LEU A 13 25.24 16.26 62.04
CA LEU A 13 26.24 16.31 60.96
C LEU A 13 25.87 15.51 59.71
N ARG A 14 24.70 15.72 59.09
CA ARG A 14 24.50 15.18 57.72
C ARG A 14 23.41 15.88 56.90
N ARG A 15 23.57 17.18 56.66
CA ARG A 15 22.88 17.87 55.55
C ARG A 15 23.80 18.66 54.62
N SER A 16 25.12 18.66 54.87
CA SER A 16 26.10 19.33 54.02
C SER A 16 26.86 18.37 53.07
N MET A 17 27.04 17.10 53.44
CA MET A 17 27.84 16.17 52.62
C MET A 17 27.19 15.76 51.29
N SER A 18 25.87 15.87 51.11
CA SER A 18 25.23 15.44 49.84
C SER A 18 25.47 16.45 48.70
N ARG A 19 25.50 17.75 48.99
CA ARG A 19 25.76 18.78 47.95
C ARG A 19 27.24 18.82 47.54
N VAL A 20 28.15 18.63 48.49
CA VAL A 20 29.59 18.55 48.20
C VAL A 20 29.90 17.31 47.37
N PHE A 21 29.28 16.16 47.67
CA PHE A 21 29.50 14.94 46.91
C PHE A 21 28.93 15.04 45.48
N VAL A 22 27.76 15.65 45.31
CA VAL A 22 27.16 15.90 43.98
C VAL A 22 27.97 16.92 43.18
N ALA A 23 28.45 17.99 43.81
CA ALA A 23 29.31 18.98 43.17
C ALA A 23 30.67 18.37 42.77
N PHE A 24 31.23 17.50 43.62
CA PHE A 24 32.45 16.76 43.31
C PHE A 24 32.24 15.80 42.13
N PHE A 25 31.13 15.06 42.11
CA PHE A 25 30.81 14.16 40.99
C PHE A 25 30.56 14.92 39.69
N ALA A 26 29.87 16.06 39.75
CA ALA A 26 29.66 16.93 38.59
C ALA A 26 30.97 17.53 38.08
N ALA A 27 31.89 17.91 38.98
CA ALA A 27 33.22 18.39 38.62
C ALA A 27 34.05 17.28 37.98
N VAL A 28 34.01 16.06 38.51
CA VAL A 28 34.69 14.90 37.92
C VAL A 28 34.12 14.57 36.54
N LEU A 29 32.79 14.56 36.37
CA LEU A 29 32.15 14.35 35.07
C LEU A 29 32.48 15.46 34.08
N PHE A 30 32.58 16.71 34.52
CA PHE A 30 32.96 17.84 33.69
C PHE A 30 34.43 17.74 33.25
N VAL A 31 35.34 17.32 34.14
CA VAL A 31 36.74 17.06 33.79
C VAL A 31 36.88 15.86 32.86
N VAL A 32 36.11 14.79 33.06
CA VAL A 32 36.07 13.64 32.14
C VAL A 32 35.50 14.06 30.78
N PHE A 33 34.47 14.91 30.75
CA PHE A 33 33.91 15.42 29.51
C PHE A 33 34.90 16.34 28.79
N LEU A 34 35.58 17.24 29.49
CA LEU A 34 36.61 18.10 28.90
C LEU A 34 37.82 17.31 28.42
N THR A 35 38.26 16.29 29.15
CA THR A 35 39.37 15.43 28.70
C THR A 35 38.94 14.54 27.54
N ALA A 36 37.72 13.99 27.52
CA ALA A 36 37.18 13.25 26.39
C ALA A 36 36.92 14.15 25.17
N TYR A 37 36.53 15.42 25.39
CA TYR A 37 36.35 16.42 24.34
C TYR A 37 37.69 16.90 23.78
N ASP A 38 38.70 17.18 24.61
CA ASP A 38 40.06 17.51 24.15
C ASP A 38 40.73 16.33 23.46
N VAL A 39 40.49 15.09 23.91
CA VAL A 39 40.94 13.88 23.20
C VAL A 39 40.13 13.68 21.91
N GLY A 40 38.83 13.97 21.89
CA GLY A 40 37.96 13.87 20.71
C GLY A 40 38.22 14.94 19.65
N VAL A 41 38.60 16.15 20.06
CA VAL A 41 39.03 17.25 19.19
C VAL A 41 40.50 17.09 18.80
N GLY A 42 41.33 16.54 19.69
CA GLY A 42 42.73 16.18 19.41
C GLY A 42 42.92 14.95 18.51
N THR A 43 41.86 14.14 18.33
CA THR A 43 41.82 13.01 17.39
C THR A 43 41.14 13.37 16.05
N ALA A 44 40.82 14.65 15.82
CA ALA A 44 40.57 15.22 14.49
C ALA A 44 41.86 15.11 13.65
N ASN A 45 42.00 13.93 13.05
CA ASN A 45 43.04 13.48 12.12
C ASN A 45 44.42 14.12 12.34
N PRO A 46 45.24 13.62 13.29
CA PRO A 46 46.62 14.10 13.49
C PRO A 46 47.46 14.02 12.20
N LEU A 47 47.08 13.19 11.22
CA LEU A 47 47.66 13.20 9.88
C LEU A 47 47.39 14.52 9.13
N GLN A 48 46.20 15.10 9.22
CA GLN A 48 45.80 16.29 8.47
C GLN A 48 46.46 17.56 9.00
N SER A 49 46.57 17.71 10.33
CA SER A 49 47.32 18.80 10.96
C SER A 49 48.83 18.69 10.67
N ARG A 50 49.38 17.46 10.75
CA ARG A 50 50.78 17.17 10.38
C ARG A 50 51.03 17.44 8.88
N HIS A 51 50.08 17.10 8.00
CA HIS A 51 50.17 17.37 6.57
C HIS A 51 50.15 18.88 6.29
N MET A 52 49.31 19.65 7.00
CA MET A 52 49.23 21.10 6.84
C MET A 52 50.50 21.81 7.35
N GLN A 53 51.07 21.37 8.47
CA GLN A 53 52.37 21.85 8.96
C GLN A 53 53.53 21.48 8.04
N LEU A 54 53.56 20.24 7.52
CA LEU A 54 54.55 19.81 6.53
C LEU A 54 54.45 20.64 5.24
N THR A 55 53.23 20.97 4.81
CA THR A 55 52.97 21.80 3.62
C THR A 55 53.43 23.24 3.84
N GLN A 56 53.12 23.85 4.99
CA GLN A 56 53.62 25.20 5.33
C GLN A 56 55.14 25.26 5.43
N ASN A 57 55.77 24.22 5.99
CA ASN A 57 57.22 24.11 6.05
C ASN A 57 57.85 23.92 4.66
N ALA A 58 57.21 23.14 3.78
CA ALA A 58 57.63 22.96 2.40
C ALA A 58 57.51 24.24 1.57
N VAL A 59 56.43 25.02 1.74
CA VAL A 59 56.23 26.32 1.09
C VAL A 59 57.26 27.34 1.56
N LYS A 60 57.47 27.49 2.87
CA LYS A 60 58.51 28.39 3.42
C LYS A 60 59.91 28.01 2.96
N LYS A 61 60.21 26.70 2.89
CA LYS A 61 61.48 26.19 2.36
C LYS A 61 61.63 26.46 0.85
N SER A 62 60.55 26.34 0.08
CA SER A 62 60.51 26.71 -1.35
C SER A 62 60.71 28.21 -1.58
N GLU A 63 60.08 29.08 -0.77
CA GLU A 63 60.29 30.54 -0.84
C GLU A 63 61.74 30.91 -0.55
N ALA A 64 62.35 30.32 0.49
CA ALA A 64 63.77 30.51 0.81
C ALA A 64 64.69 29.98 -0.30
N ASN A 65 64.39 28.81 -0.86
CA ASN A 65 65.14 28.24 -1.98
C ASN A 65 65.01 29.10 -3.25
N LEU A 66 63.86 29.75 -3.48
CA LEU A 66 63.63 30.61 -4.65
C LEU A 66 64.39 31.94 -4.54
N VAL A 67 64.56 32.47 -3.32
CA VAL A 67 65.43 33.64 -3.04
C VAL A 67 66.89 33.26 -3.29
N ASN A 68 67.36 32.16 -2.71
CA ASN A 68 68.72 31.65 -2.93
C ASN A 68 69.00 31.34 -4.42
N CYS A 69 68.01 30.81 -5.14
CA CYS A 69 68.12 30.55 -6.58
C CYS A 69 68.23 31.84 -7.41
N ARG A 70 67.59 32.93 -6.99
CA ARG A 70 67.73 34.25 -7.63
C ARG A 70 69.09 34.86 -7.37
N GLU A 71 69.64 34.69 -6.17
CA GLU A 71 70.99 35.14 -5.78
C GLU A 71 72.08 34.38 -6.54
N VAL A 72 72.01 33.04 -6.59
CA VAL A 72 72.96 32.20 -7.37
C VAL A 72 72.88 32.49 -8.87
N ASN A 73 71.68 32.74 -9.42
CA ASN A 73 71.51 33.11 -10.83
C ASN A 73 72.00 34.55 -11.13
N ALA A 74 72.06 35.42 -10.13
CA ALA A 74 72.69 36.73 -10.23
C ALA A 74 74.23 36.62 -10.19
N ASP A 75 74.78 35.75 -9.33
CA ASP A 75 76.23 35.48 -9.24
C ASP A 75 76.80 34.74 -10.47
N LEU A 76 76.02 33.83 -11.06
CA LEU A 76 76.39 33.19 -12.33
C LEU A 76 76.41 34.17 -13.52
N LYS A 77 75.61 35.24 -13.46
CA LYS A 77 75.59 36.30 -14.48
C LYS A 77 76.69 37.35 -14.29
N SER A 78 77.28 37.45 -13.09
CA SER A 78 78.31 38.45 -12.75
C SER A 78 79.76 37.94 -12.88
N GLY A 79 79.97 36.70 -13.30
CA GLY A 79 81.29 36.20 -13.74
C GLY A 79 82.23 35.69 -12.63
N GLY A 80 81.73 35.37 -11.44
CA GLY A 80 82.54 34.84 -10.33
C GLY A 80 82.76 33.33 -10.38
N GLY A 81 83.84 32.87 -11.00
CA GLY A 81 84.65 31.71 -10.55
C GLY A 81 84.03 30.34 -10.20
N VAL A 82 82.82 29.96 -10.65
CA VAL A 82 82.26 28.60 -10.41
C VAL A 82 82.46 27.71 -11.63
N ASN A 83 83.09 26.54 -11.47
CA ASN A 83 83.39 25.62 -12.56
C ASN A 83 82.09 25.04 -13.15
N ALA A 84 81.93 25.01 -14.49
CA ALA A 84 80.67 24.69 -15.17
C ALA A 84 80.01 23.35 -14.75
N ALA A 85 80.82 22.41 -14.26
CA ALA A 85 80.36 21.14 -13.70
C ALA A 85 79.52 21.30 -12.41
N GLN A 86 79.85 22.26 -11.54
CA GLN A 86 79.10 22.53 -10.30
C GLN A 86 77.76 23.20 -10.58
N ALA A 87 77.70 24.11 -11.55
CA ALA A 87 76.44 24.76 -11.95
C ALA A 87 75.45 23.78 -12.59
N ILE A 88 75.94 22.83 -13.42
CA ILE A 88 75.09 21.79 -14.02
C ILE A 88 74.57 20.81 -12.96
N ALA A 89 75.39 20.47 -11.96
CA ALA A 89 74.98 19.60 -10.86
C ALA A 89 73.87 20.24 -10.01
N GLU A 90 74.00 21.54 -9.68
CA GLU A 90 72.98 22.24 -8.89
C GLU A 90 71.68 22.46 -9.69
N MET A 91 71.77 22.76 -10.99
CA MET A 91 70.58 22.87 -11.86
C MET A 91 69.83 21.54 -12.01
N ARG A 92 70.54 20.41 -12.03
CA ARG A 92 69.91 19.08 -12.03
C ARG A 92 69.22 18.79 -10.69
N ARG A 93 69.86 19.13 -9.57
CA ARG A 93 69.28 18.99 -8.23
C ARG A 93 67.99 19.80 -8.08
N GLN A 94 68.00 21.06 -8.55
CA GLN A 94 66.81 21.92 -8.54
C GLN A 94 65.69 21.41 -9.45
N ARG A 95 66.04 20.83 -10.61
CA ARG A 95 65.04 20.23 -11.52
C ARG A 95 64.35 19.02 -10.89
N GLU A 96 65.09 18.14 -10.20
CA GLU A 96 64.49 17.01 -9.47
C GLU A 96 63.60 17.48 -8.31
N GLU A 97 64.04 18.50 -7.56
CA GLU A 97 63.27 19.08 -6.47
C GLU A 97 61.95 19.71 -6.97
N LEU A 98 61.98 20.39 -8.12
CA LEU A 98 60.79 20.96 -8.77
C LEU A 98 59.85 19.88 -9.32
N MET A 99 60.39 18.81 -9.90
CA MET A 99 59.58 17.68 -10.41
C MET A 99 58.85 16.95 -9.28
N ASN A 100 59.46 16.84 -8.10
CA ASN A 100 58.81 16.28 -6.91
C ASN A 100 57.66 17.16 -6.41
N ILE A 101 57.80 18.49 -6.45
CA ILE A 101 56.72 19.43 -6.09
C ILE A 101 55.55 19.32 -7.08
N VAL A 102 55.84 19.24 -8.39
CA VAL A 102 54.80 19.06 -9.42
C VAL A 102 54.10 17.70 -9.28
N ALA A 103 54.82 16.65 -8.91
CA ALA A 103 54.22 15.34 -8.64
C ALA A 103 53.26 15.39 -7.42
N LEU A 104 53.68 16.04 -6.34
CA LEU A 104 52.86 16.24 -5.14
C LEU A 104 51.58 17.04 -5.43
N GLU A 105 51.67 18.09 -6.24
CA GLU A 105 50.49 18.88 -6.63
C GLU A 105 49.56 18.12 -7.61
N ARG A 106 50.11 17.26 -8.49
CA ARG A 106 49.29 16.35 -9.30
C ARG A 106 48.53 15.35 -8.44
N GLU A 107 49.14 14.78 -7.41
CA GLU A 107 48.46 13.90 -6.45
C GLU A 107 47.35 14.64 -5.67
N ARG A 108 47.57 15.91 -5.27
CA ARG A 108 46.53 16.73 -4.63
C ARG A 108 45.33 17.00 -5.56
N VAL A 109 45.57 17.29 -6.84
CA VAL A 109 44.49 17.51 -7.82
C VAL A 109 43.72 16.23 -8.11
N VAL A 110 44.38 15.08 -8.14
CA VAL A 110 43.72 13.77 -8.29
C VAL A 110 42.87 13.44 -7.05
N SER A 111 43.38 13.73 -5.85
CA SER A 111 42.64 13.57 -4.59
C SER A 111 41.41 14.49 -4.50
N ALA A 112 41.53 15.75 -4.93
CA ALA A 112 40.37 16.65 -5.00
C ALA A 112 39.32 16.18 -6.02
N ARG A 113 39.75 15.60 -7.15
CA ARG A 113 38.86 15.04 -8.17
C ARG A 113 38.13 13.79 -7.67
N SER A 114 38.81 12.89 -6.95
CA SER A 114 38.16 11.74 -6.33
C SER A 114 37.17 12.17 -5.26
N LEU A 115 37.46 13.21 -4.47
CA LEU A 115 36.53 13.74 -3.47
C LEU A 115 35.29 14.37 -4.10
N LEU A 116 35.44 15.10 -5.20
CA LEU A 116 34.32 15.70 -5.92
C LEU A 116 33.44 14.64 -6.57
N GLN A 117 34.06 13.59 -7.14
CA GLN A 117 33.35 12.47 -7.72
C GLN A 117 32.65 11.60 -6.67
N VAL A 118 33.28 11.35 -5.51
CA VAL A 118 32.63 10.72 -4.36
C VAL A 118 31.44 11.58 -3.88
N CYS A 119 31.57 12.91 -3.87
CA CYS A 119 30.47 13.79 -3.48
C CYS A 119 29.33 13.80 -4.51
N GLU A 120 29.64 13.70 -5.81
CA GLU A 120 28.64 13.52 -6.88
C GLU A 120 27.95 12.16 -6.79
N ASP A 121 28.69 11.08 -6.55
CA ASP A 121 28.18 9.72 -6.41
C ASP A 121 27.36 9.56 -5.12
N GLU A 122 27.80 10.15 -4.00
CA GLU A 122 27.03 10.23 -2.75
C GLU A 122 25.79 11.11 -2.90
N LEU A 123 25.86 12.22 -3.65
CA LEU A 123 24.68 13.05 -3.93
C LEU A 123 23.67 12.32 -4.82
N ALA A 124 24.13 11.56 -5.82
CA ALA A 124 23.29 10.74 -6.69
C ALA A 124 22.70 9.52 -5.93
N SER A 125 23.50 8.87 -5.09
CA SER A 125 23.07 7.78 -4.20
C SER A 125 22.06 8.28 -3.16
N ASP A 126 22.33 9.41 -2.53
CA ASP A 126 21.39 10.03 -1.59
C ASP A 126 20.12 10.48 -2.31
N LEU A 127 20.20 11.04 -3.52
CA LEU A 127 19.02 11.29 -4.36
C LEU A 127 18.22 10.01 -4.58
N SER A 128 18.87 8.86 -4.84
CA SER A 128 18.21 7.57 -5.01
C SER A 128 17.59 7.01 -3.72
N VAL A 129 18.25 7.17 -2.56
CA VAL A 129 17.74 6.80 -1.23
C VAL A 129 16.64 7.75 -0.74
N LEU A 130 16.69 9.02 -1.15
CA LEU A 130 15.65 10.05 -0.93
C LEU A 130 14.34 9.73 -1.68
N PHE A 131 14.36 8.81 -2.66
CA PHE A 131 13.18 8.22 -3.29
C PHE A 131 12.71 6.91 -2.61
N GLY A 132 13.17 6.59 -1.39
CA GLY A 132 12.84 5.33 -0.72
C GLY A 132 12.15 5.43 0.64
N VAL A 133 12.35 6.52 1.40
CA VAL A 133 11.92 6.57 2.81
C VAL A 133 10.98 7.75 3.06
N ALA A 134 9.77 7.43 3.54
CA ALA A 134 8.85 8.40 4.12
C ALA A 134 9.45 8.92 5.43
N ASP A 135 9.91 10.17 5.47
CA ASP A 135 10.52 10.71 6.68
C ASP A 135 9.85 12.02 7.11
N HIS A 136 9.16 11.94 8.25
CA HIS A 136 8.42 13.02 8.90
C HIS A 136 9.33 14.02 9.65
N ASN A 137 10.65 13.93 9.52
CA ASN A 137 11.57 14.84 10.21
C ASN A 137 12.17 15.91 9.30
N PHE A 138 11.35 16.91 8.95
CA PHE A 138 11.76 18.09 8.18
C PHE A 138 12.96 18.82 8.80
N THR A 139 13.11 18.78 10.13
CA THR A 139 14.23 19.41 10.84
C THR A 139 15.56 18.68 10.62
N ALA A 140 15.56 17.34 10.60
CA ALA A 140 16.73 16.55 10.24
C ALA A 140 17.11 16.75 8.77
N ARG A 141 16.12 16.85 7.88
CA ARG A 141 16.31 17.11 6.45
C ARG A 141 16.91 18.49 6.18
N ILE A 142 16.40 19.54 6.84
CA ILE A 142 16.98 20.90 6.73
C ILE A 142 18.42 20.93 7.26
N ARG A 143 18.71 20.25 8.39
CA ARG A 143 20.06 20.17 8.97
C ARG A 143 21.05 19.47 8.03
N SER A 144 20.66 18.36 7.42
CA SER A 144 21.50 17.63 6.46
C SER A 144 21.79 18.48 5.21
N LEU A 145 20.78 19.18 4.67
CA LEU A 145 20.98 20.08 3.53
C LEU A 145 21.89 21.28 3.91
N GLU A 146 21.80 21.78 5.14
CA GLU A 146 22.69 22.83 5.66
C GLU A 146 24.15 22.38 5.78
N GLU A 147 24.40 21.15 6.24
CA GLU A 147 25.74 20.57 6.32
C GLU A 147 26.36 20.41 4.93
N LYS A 148 25.59 19.90 3.96
CA LYS A 148 26.01 19.79 2.56
C LYS A 148 26.30 21.15 1.93
N ARG A 149 25.49 22.17 2.25
CA ARG A 149 25.72 23.56 1.78
C ARG A 149 27.05 24.10 2.29
N LYS A 150 27.33 23.92 3.58
CA LYS A 150 28.61 24.33 4.19
C LYS A 150 29.80 23.58 3.59
N HIS A 151 29.64 22.30 3.27
CA HIS A 151 30.69 21.50 2.63
C HIS A 151 31.02 22.02 1.22
N LEU A 152 30.00 22.28 0.39
CA LEU A 152 30.16 22.88 -0.94
C LEU A 152 30.74 24.29 -0.89
N GLU A 153 30.36 25.11 0.10
CA GLU A 153 30.98 26.42 0.36
C GLU A 153 32.47 26.31 0.67
N GLY A 154 32.88 25.30 1.46
CA GLY A 154 34.28 25.01 1.74
C GLY A 154 35.07 24.60 0.50
N LEU A 155 34.52 23.69 -0.32
CA LEU A 155 35.11 23.28 -1.60
C LEU A 155 35.24 24.44 -2.59
N HIS A 156 34.20 25.27 -2.71
CA HIS A 156 34.22 26.47 -3.55
C HIS A 156 35.31 27.46 -3.11
N SER A 157 35.46 27.66 -1.79
CA SER A 157 36.50 28.52 -1.23
C SER A 157 37.90 27.99 -1.52
N MET A 158 38.14 26.67 -1.42
CA MET A 158 39.44 26.08 -1.70
C MET A 158 39.86 26.28 -3.17
N LEU A 159 38.93 26.06 -4.11
CA LEU A 159 39.17 26.19 -5.56
C LEU A 159 39.38 27.63 -6.03
N ASN A 160 38.91 28.63 -5.26
CA ASN A 160 39.14 30.04 -5.57
C ASN A 160 40.47 30.58 -4.99
N THR A 161 41.17 29.80 -4.17
CA THR A 161 42.45 30.20 -3.53
C THR A 161 43.70 29.64 -4.23
N THR A 162 43.52 28.86 -5.29
CA THR A 162 44.60 28.19 -6.04
C THR A 162 45.02 28.98 -7.30
N PRO A 163 46.30 28.91 -7.74
CA PRO A 163 46.85 29.88 -8.71
C PRO A 163 46.60 29.55 -10.20
N PHE A 164 45.72 28.62 -10.59
CA PHE A 164 45.65 28.09 -11.97
C PHE A 164 44.32 28.41 -12.72
N GLY A 165 44.26 29.61 -13.30
CA GLY A 165 43.05 30.26 -13.82
C GLY A 165 42.42 29.79 -15.16
N ALA A 166 42.21 28.49 -15.40
CA ALA A 166 41.32 28.08 -16.52
C ALA A 166 40.50 26.81 -16.25
N VAL A 167 41.10 25.79 -15.63
CA VAL A 167 40.39 24.54 -15.25
C VAL A 167 39.53 24.73 -14.00
N GLU A 168 39.92 25.67 -13.12
CA GLU A 168 39.18 26.03 -11.90
C GLU A 168 37.89 26.82 -12.16
N LEU A 169 37.83 27.60 -13.24
CA LEU A 169 36.64 28.40 -13.60
C LEU A 169 35.42 27.53 -13.96
N ARG A 170 35.63 26.42 -14.69
CA ARG A 170 34.56 25.49 -15.07
C ARG A 170 34.01 24.71 -13.86
N ARG A 171 34.90 24.29 -12.96
CA ARG A 171 34.53 23.62 -11.69
C ARG A 171 33.83 24.56 -10.71
N SER A 172 34.25 25.82 -10.69
CA SER A 172 33.58 26.89 -9.93
C SER A 172 32.16 27.16 -10.44
N SER A 173 31.87 27.01 -11.74
CA SER A 173 30.49 27.08 -12.26
C SER A 173 29.62 25.86 -11.90
N GLU A 174 30.17 24.65 -11.91
CA GLU A 174 29.45 23.42 -11.54
C GLU A 174 29.05 23.42 -10.05
N ILE A 175 29.98 23.83 -9.17
CA ILE A 175 29.69 23.98 -7.72
C ILE A 175 28.62 25.05 -7.48
N ARG A 176 28.62 26.15 -8.24
CA ARG A 176 27.57 27.19 -8.13
C ARG A 176 26.20 26.67 -8.57
N ALA A 177 26.14 25.84 -9.61
CA ALA A 177 24.90 25.20 -10.04
C ALA A 177 24.36 24.25 -8.95
N LEU A 178 25.24 23.46 -8.31
CA LEU A 178 24.88 22.60 -7.18
C LEU A 178 24.42 23.39 -5.96
N GLN A 179 25.09 24.49 -5.62
CA GLN A 179 24.67 25.39 -4.53
C GLN A 179 23.30 26.01 -4.80
N ALA A 180 23.01 26.41 -6.04
CA ALA A 180 21.71 26.95 -6.43
C ALA A 180 20.60 25.89 -6.34
N ALA A 181 20.86 24.66 -6.80
CA ALA A 181 19.93 23.54 -6.69
C ALA A 181 19.64 23.20 -5.21
N LEU A 182 20.68 23.15 -4.38
CA LEU A 182 20.56 22.90 -2.95
C LEU A 182 19.75 23.99 -2.22
N LEU A 183 19.99 25.26 -2.55
CA LEU A 183 19.22 26.39 -2.00
C LEU A 183 17.74 26.35 -2.39
N HIS A 184 17.43 25.95 -3.63
CA HIS A 184 16.06 25.74 -4.08
C HIS A 184 15.36 24.65 -3.25
N GLU A 185 16.03 23.51 -3.06
CA GLU A 185 15.51 22.38 -2.28
C GLU A 185 15.34 22.71 -0.79
N MET A 186 16.28 23.48 -0.21
CA MET A 186 16.18 23.99 1.15
C MET A 186 14.99 24.93 1.33
N ARG A 187 14.74 25.84 0.39
CA ARG A 187 13.57 26.74 0.42
C ARG A 187 12.28 25.95 0.29
N ALA A 188 12.21 24.97 -0.60
CA ALA A 188 11.07 24.08 -0.74
C ALA A 188 10.82 23.28 0.55
N SER A 189 11.87 22.73 1.16
CA SER A 189 11.80 21.98 2.42
C SER A 189 11.38 22.87 3.60
N LYS A 190 11.86 24.11 3.67
CA LYS A 190 11.46 25.08 4.70
C LYS A 190 10.01 25.52 4.55
N LYS A 191 9.54 25.79 3.33
CA LYS A 191 8.13 26.09 3.04
C LYS A 191 7.22 24.91 3.41
N LYS A 192 7.65 23.68 3.13
CA LYS A 192 6.96 22.45 3.59
C LYS A 192 6.95 22.33 5.12
N ALA A 193 8.03 22.69 5.81
CA ALA A 193 8.09 22.68 7.27
C ALA A 193 7.17 23.72 7.91
N GLU A 194 7.12 24.95 7.38
CA GLU A 194 6.23 26.02 7.83
C GLU A 194 4.75 25.66 7.62
N ASN A 195 4.41 25.13 6.43
CA ASN A 195 3.08 24.59 6.17
C ASN A 195 2.76 23.38 7.06
N GLY A 196 3.74 22.53 7.36
CA GLY A 196 3.61 21.37 8.24
C GLY A 196 3.30 21.73 9.69
N VAL A 197 3.86 22.83 10.21
CA VAL A 197 3.56 23.33 11.57
C VAL A 197 2.13 23.87 11.66
N ALA A 198 1.71 24.70 10.69
CA ALA A 198 0.34 25.23 10.64
C ALA A 198 -0.71 24.11 10.48
N ASN A 199 -0.44 23.13 9.60
CA ASN A 199 -1.31 21.97 9.43
C ASN A 199 -1.30 21.05 10.66
N GLY A 200 -0.17 20.88 11.34
CA GLY A 200 -0.07 20.08 12.57
C GLY A 200 -0.93 20.62 13.71
N GLU A 201 -1.04 21.94 13.84
CA GLU A 201 -1.94 22.59 14.81
C GLU A 201 -3.42 22.38 14.45
N ALA A 202 -3.79 22.47 13.17
CA ALA A 202 -5.14 22.16 12.70
C ALA A 202 -5.51 20.68 12.98
N CYS A 203 -4.60 19.76 12.66
CA CYS A 203 -4.77 18.31 12.83
C CYS A 203 -4.97 17.87 14.28
N THR A 204 -4.38 18.58 15.25
CA THR A 204 -4.47 18.27 16.68
C THR A 204 -5.67 18.92 17.37
N LYS A 205 -6.13 20.08 16.89
CA LYS A 205 -7.27 20.80 17.44
C LYS A 205 -8.63 20.24 17.03
N THR A 206 -8.73 19.64 15.85
CA THR A 206 -10.01 19.14 15.34
C THR A 206 -10.37 17.75 15.86
N SER A 207 -11.64 17.56 16.22
CA SER A 207 -12.27 16.25 16.46
C SER A 207 -12.59 15.51 15.16
N ASP A 208 -12.65 16.23 14.04
CA ASP A 208 -12.96 15.66 12.73
C ASP A 208 -11.72 14.99 12.14
N LYS A 209 -11.81 13.70 11.84
CA LYS A 209 -10.75 12.91 11.20
C LYS A 209 -11.21 12.42 9.84
N TYR A 210 -10.28 12.32 8.90
CA TYR A 210 -10.56 11.87 7.55
C TYR A 210 -9.68 10.68 7.19
N SER A 211 -10.21 9.81 6.34
CA SER A 211 -9.47 8.68 5.77
C SER A 211 -9.91 8.49 4.33
N VAL A 212 -8.93 8.33 3.44
CA VAL A 212 -9.13 8.12 2.01
C VAL A 212 -8.70 6.70 1.66
N VAL A 213 -9.60 5.92 1.10
CA VAL A 213 -9.34 4.53 0.71
C VAL A 213 -9.68 4.36 -0.77
N PHE A 214 -8.67 4.00 -1.55
CA PHE A 214 -8.83 3.60 -2.94
C PHE A 214 -9.02 2.08 -3.01
N ASP A 215 -10.16 1.68 -3.56
CA ASP A 215 -10.45 0.30 -3.95
C ASP A 215 -10.19 0.14 -5.44
N ILE A 216 -9.06 -0.49 -5.76
CA ILE A 216 -8.64 -0.79 -7.13
C ILE A 216 -9.23 -2.16 -7.48
N GLY A 217 -10.47 -2.13 -7.96
CA GLY A 217 -11.29 -3.28 -8.27
C GLY A 217 -11.04 -3.88 -9.65
N SER A 218 -11.57 -5.09 -9.86
CA SER A 218 -11.52 -5.80 -11.15
C SER A 218 -12.41 -5.18 -12.24
N THR A 219 -13.38 -4.35 -11.86
CA THR A 219 -14.39 -3.78 -12.78
C THR A 219 -14.40 -2.26 -12.77
N GLY A 220 -13.41 -1.64 -12.12
CA GLY A 220 -13.31 -0.20 -11.94
C GLY A 220 -12.57 0.16 -10.66
N ASN A 221 -12.23 1.44 -10.52
CA ASN A 221 -11.58 1.98 -9.33
C ASN A 221 -12.56 2.87 -8.57
N ARG A 222 -12.49 2.82 -7.24
CA ARG A 222 -13.30 3.66 -6.37
C ARG A 222 -12.43 4.42 -5.40
N VAL A 223 -12.85 5.62 -5.03
CA VAL A 223 -12.34 6.31 -3.85
C VAL A 223 -13.46 6.50 -2.86
N HIS A 224 -13.18 6.11 -1.62
CA HIS A 224 -14.00 6.41 -0.46
C HIS A 224 -13.26 7.45 0.37
N VAL A 225 -13.95 8.53 0.75
CA VAL A 225 -13.45 9.48 1.74
C VAL A 225 -14.41 9.50 2.91
N TYR A 226 -13.96 8.99 4.04
CA TYR A 226 -14.74 8.94 5.26
C TYR A 226 -14.37 10.09 6.17
N LYS A 227 -15.39 10.81 6.64
CA LYS A 227 -15.29 11.81 7.70
C LYS A 227 -15.83 11.21 8.99
N TYR A 228 -15.00 11.22 10.02
CA TYR A 228 -15.34 10.76 11.36
C TYR A 228 -15.31 11.93 12.33
N ARG A 229 -16.18 11.87 13.33
CA ARG A 229 -16.03 12.63 14.56
C ARG A 229 -15.54 11.68 15.63
N VAL A 230 -14.32 11.90 16.09
CA VAL A 230 -13.72 11.09 17.16
C VAL A 230 -13.83 11.87 18.45
N ALA A 231 -14.39 11.24 19.49
CA ALA A 231 -14.40 11.83 20.82
C ALA A 231 -12.96 12.15 21.24
N PRO A 232 -12.70 13.26 21.95
CA PRO A 232 -11.35 13.59 22.40
C PRO A 232 -10.84 12.50 23.36
N ALA A 233 -10.07 11.55 22.84
CA ALA A 233 -9.08 10.84 23.63
C ALA A 233 -8.14 11.92 24.19
N THR A 234 -7.88 11.92 25.50
CA THR A 234 -6.92 12.81 26.16
C THR A 234 -5.70 12.99 25.27
N HIS A 235 -5.57 14.20 24.69
CA HIS A 235 -4.63 14.53 23.61
C HIS A 235 -3.21 14.08 23.95
N THR A 236 -2.81 12.90 23.47
CA THR A 236 -1.41 12.51 23.31
C THR A 236 -1.26 11.87 21.94
N ALA A 237 -0.13 12.14 21.30
CA ALA A 237 0.17 11.89 19.88
C ALA A 237 0.24 10.40 19.47
N ALA A 238 -0.41 9.51 20.22
CA ALA A 238 -0.63 8.12 19.89
C ALA A 238 -2.13 7.93 19.61
N ALA A 239 -2.60 8.35 18.42
CA ALA A 239 -3.93 8.01 17.93
C ALA A 239 -3.98 6.54 17.45
N ALA A 240 -3.49 5.64 18.28
CA ALA A 240 -3.72 4.20 18.25
C ALA A 240 -4.42 3.90 19.59
N GLY A 241 -5.69 3.52 19.54
CA GLY A 241 -6.48 3.16 20.73
C GLY A 241 -7.74 3.97 21.01
N SER A 242 -8.36 4.63 20.01
CA SER A 242 -9.77 5.03 20.18
C SER A 242 -10.65 3.79 20.04
N GLU A 243 -11.55 3.53 20.98
CA GLU A 243 -12.48 2.41 20.81
C GLU A 243 -13.41 2.69 19.63
N LEU A 244 -13.80 1.65 18.86
CA LEU A 244 -14.80 1.78 17.78
C LEU A 244 -16.09 2.47 18.25
N SER A 245 -16.41 2.33 19.53
CA SER A 245 -17.58 2.91 20.17
C SER A 245 -17.52 4.45 20.32
N ASP A 246 -16.34 5.03 20.09
CA ASP A 246 -16.02 6.46 20.22
C ASP A 246 -15.82 7.16 18.87
N ILE A 247 -15.98 6.40 17.78
CA ILE A 247 -15.84 6.86 16.41
C ILE A 247 -17.23 6.97 15.81
N ASP A 248 -17.65 8.20 15.53
CA ASP A 248 -18.91 8.49 14.84
C ASP A 248 -18.63 8.76 13.36
N LEU A 249 -19.15 7.92 12.47
CA LEU A 249 -19.07 8.14 11.02
C LEU A 249 -20.09 9.22 10.65
N VAL A 250 -19.59 10.35 10.13
CA VAL A 250 -20.39 11.55 9.86
C VAL A 250 -20.78 11.64 8.39
N GLU A 251 -19.83 11.40 7.49
CA GLU A 251 -20.01 11.62 6.06
C GLU A 251 -19.11 10.71 5.23
N GLU A 252 -19.57 10.38 4.04
CA GLU A 252 -18.81 9.63 3.04
C GLU A 252 -18.92 10.32 1.68
N LEU A 253 -17.78 10.52 1.02
CA LEU A 253 -17.72 10.67 -0.42
C LEU A 253 -17.41 9.31 -1.04
N PHE A 254 -18.25 8.87 -1.98
CA PHE A 254 -18.00 7.71 -2.82
C PHE A 254 -17.99 8.11 -4.28
N GLU A 255 -16.89 7.80 -4.97
CA GLU A 255 -16.72 8.10 -6.40
C GLU A 255 -16.14 6.88 -7.10
N LEU A 256 -16.74 6.52 -8.24
CA LEU A 256 -16.41 5.34 -9.03
C LEU A 256 -15.99 5.76 -10.44
N ASN A 257 -14.91 5.15 -10.94
CA ASN A 257 -14.64 5.08 -12.36
C ASN A 257 -14.74 3.64 -12.84
N HIS A 258 -15.47 3.40 -13.93
CA HIS A 258 -15.68 2.05 -14.48
C HIS A 258 -14.50 1.57 -15.35
N LYS A 259 -13.30 2.14 -15.15
CA LYS A 259 -12.11 1.86 -15.97
C LYS A 259 -11.11 1.05 -15.14
N ALA A 260 -11.26 -0.27 -15.11
CA ALA A 260 -10.34 -1.13 -14.35
C ALA A 260 -8.90 -0.94 -14.82
N LEU A 261 -7.93 -0.91 -13.91
CA LEU A 261 -6.52 -0.73 -14.30
C LEU A 261 -6.01 -1.88 -15.19
N SER A 262 -6.59 -3.07 -15.04
CA SER A 262 -6.31 -4.25 -15.85
C SER A 262 -6.79 -4.15 -17.30
N GLU A 263 -7.67 -3.20 -17.62
CA GLU A 263 -8.25 -3.00 -18.95
C GLU A 263 -7.60 -1.82 -19.70
N LEU A 264 -6.59 -1.20 -19.11
CA LEU A 264 -5.81 -0.14 -19.77
C LEU A 264 -4.96 -0.74 -20.90
N ASP A 265 -4.73 0.05 -21.95
CA ASP A 265 -3.84 -0.34 -23.05
C ASP A 265 -2.41 -0.56 -22.55
N ASN A 266 -1.91 0.34 -21.68
CA ASN A 266 -0.61 0.24 -21.02
C ASN A 266 -0.75 0.34 -19.50
N PRO A 267 -1.21 -0.71 -18.79
CA PRO A 267 -1.52 -0.65 -17.36
C PRO A 267 -0.41 -0.10 -16.49
N VAL A 268 0.85 -0.47 -16.75
CA VAL A 268 2.03 -0.01 -15.98
C VAL A 268 2.23 1.51 -16.11
N GLN A 269 2.03 2.07 -17.30
CA GLN A 269 2.28 3.49 -17.56
C GLN A 269 1.06 4.35 -17.19
N ASP A 270 -0.14 3.87 -17.49
CA ASP A 270 -1.36 4.67 -17.44
C ASP A 270 -2.07 4.61 -16.09
N ALA A 271 -1.85 3.57 -15.28
CA ALA A 271 -2.54 3.37 -14.01
C ALA A 271 -2.42 4.54 -13.03
N PRO A 272 -1.25 5.17 -12.83
CA PRO A 272 -1.13 6.26 -11.86
C PRO A 272 -2.02 7.46 -12.20
N GLU A 273 -2.12 7.82 -13.48
CA GLU A 273 -2.95 8.94 -13.95
C GLU A 273 -4.43 8.56 -14.06
N ALA A 274 -4.76 7.28 -14.30
CA ALA A 274 -6.14 6.80 -14.29
C ALA A 274 -6.86 7.00 -12.93
N LEU A 275 -6.09 7.09 -11.84
CA LEU A 275 -6.61 7.35 -10.48
C LEU A 275 -6.67 8.85 -10.13
N TRP A 276 -6.12 9.73 -10.97
CA TRP A 276 -5.91 11.14 -10.63
C TRP A 276 -7.21 11.91 -10.43
N GLU A 277 -8.22 11.67 -11.26
CA GLU A 277 -9.52 12.32 -11.14
C GLU A 277 -10.16 12.01 -9.77
N LEU A 278 -10.18 10.72 -9.38
CA LEU A 278 -10.70 10.27 -8.09
C LEU A 278 -9.91 10.90 -6.93
N PHE A 279 -8.59 10.99 -7.06
CA PHE A 279 -7.73 11.63 -6.07
C PHE A 279 -8.03 13.12 -5.89
N MET A 280 -8.31 13.83 -6.98
CA MET A 280 -8.68 15.24 -6.92
C MET A 280 -10.05 15.45 -6.26
N LYS A 281 -11.03 14.57 -6.52
CA LYS A 281 -12.32 14.60 -5.82
C LYS A 281 -12.13 14.41 -4.31
N ALA A 282 -11.25 13.49 -3.90
CA ALA A 282 -10.91 13.32 -2.49
C ALA A 282 -10.25 14.57 -1.88
N LYS A 283 -9.31 15.20 -2.59
CA LYS A 283 -8.68 16.46 -2.14
C LYS A 283 -9.65 17.62 -2.03
N TYR A 284 -10.67 17.68 -2.88
CA TYR A 284 -11.70 18.71 -2.82
C TYR A 284 -12.63 18.52 -1.62
N PHE A 285 -12.94 17.27 -1.28
CA PHE A 285 -13.81 16.94 -0.16
C PHE A 285 -13.14 17.18 1.20
N VAL A 286 -11.85 16.87 1.34
CA VAL A 286 -11.12 17.08 2.59
C VAL A 286 -10.64 18.54 2.69
N PRO A 287 -10.85 19.25 3.81
CA PRO A 287 -10.28 20.58 4.03
C PRO A 287 -8.76 20.60 3.86
N ALA A 288 -8.23 21.61 3.15
CA ALA A 288 -6.82 21.67 2.74
C ALA A 288 -5.83 21.61 3.93
N GLU A 289 -6.20 22.22 5.05
CA GLU A 289 -5.47 22.24 6.31
C GLU A 289 -5.36 20.85 6.97
N LEU A 290 -6.27 19.92 6.64
CA LEU A 290 -6.30 18.56 7.17
C LEU A 290 -5.65 17.53 6.23
N HIS A 291 -5.23 17.92 5.02
CA HIS A 291 -4.60 16.99 4.07
C HIS A 291 -3.38 16.30 4.69
N ALA A 292 -2.53 17.06 5.39
CA ALA A 292 -1.29 16.56 5.96
C ALA A 292 -1.46 15.46 7.03
N CYS A 293 -2.63 15.36 7.66
CA CYS A 293 -2.96 14.29 8.62
C CYS A 293 -4.05 13.35 8.10
N THR A 294 -4.54 13.55 6.88
CA THR A 294 -5.47 12.63 6.25
C THR A 294 -4.70 11.53 5.55
N ALA A 295 -4.91 10.32 6.05
CA ALA A 295 -4.30 9.11 5.51
C ALA A 295 -4.93 8.74 4.16
N VAL A 296 -4.10 8.37 3.20
CA VAL A 296 -4.54 7.71 1.96
C VAL A 296 -3.94 6.32 1.83
N GLU A 297 -4.79 5.35 1.48
CA GLU A 297 -4.41 3.96 1.18
C GLU A 297 -4.95 3.57 -0.20
N PHE A 298 -4.15 2.83 -0.98
CA PHE A 298 -4.50 2.25 -2.26
C PHE A 298 -4.40 0.74 -2.15
N LYS A 299 -5.54 0.04 -2.21
CA LYS A 299 -5.55 -1.41 -2.11
C LYS A 299 -6.18 -2.02 -3.35
N ALA A 300 -5.40 -2.86 -4.02
CA ALA A 300 -5.83 -3.58 -5.19
C ALA A 300 -6.33 -4.98 -4.81
N THR A 301 -7.47 -5.37 -5.37
CA THR A 301 -8.12 -6.65 -5.10
C THR A 301 -7.69 -7.72 -6.13
N ALA A 302 -8.51 -8.76 -6.27
CA ALA A 302 -8.37 -9.86 -7.22
C ALA A 302 -7.97 -9.42 -8.65
N GLY A 303 -8.58 -8.35 -9.17
CA GLY A 303 -8.40 -7.95 -10.58
C GLY A 303 -6.95 -7.64 -10.97
N LEU A 304 -6.22 -6.90 -10.12
CA LEU A 304 -4.84 -6.57 -10.40
C LEU A 304 -3.92 -7.79 -10.27
N ARG A 305 -4.23 -8.71 -9.35
CA ARG A 305 -3.48 -9.97 -9.17
C ARG A 305 -3.49 -10.83 -10.43
N MET A 306 -4.59 -10.78 -11.21
CA MET A 306 -4.74 -11.55 -12.44
C MET A 306 -3.80 -11.11 -13.57
N LEU A 307 -3.18 -9.93 -13.50
CA LEU A 307 -2.20 -9.47 -14.49
C LEU A 307 -0.83 -10.16 -14.36
N GLY A 308 -0.62 -10.90 -13.27
CA GLY A 308 0.69 -11.45 -12.89
C GLY A 308 1.41 -10.56 -11.87
N MET A 309 2.18 -11.20 -10.99
CA MET A 309 2.83 -10.53 -9.85
C MET A 309 3.79 -9.42 -10.27
N GLU A 310 4.53 -9.62 -11.37
CA GLU A 310 5.50 -8.64 -11.88
C GLU A 310 4.79 -7.36 -12.33
N LYS A 311 3.85 -7.47 -13.27
CA LYS A 311 3.05 -6.33 -13.75
C LYS A 311 2.28 -5.65 -12.63
N ALA A 312 1.66 -6.42 -11.72
CA ALA A 312 0.96 -5.84 -10.58
C ALA A 312 1.90 -5.04 -9.67
N THR A 313 3.13 -5.53 -9.45
CA THR A 313 4.15 -4.82 -8.66
C THR A 313 4.57 -3.52 -9.34
N GLU A 314 4.86 -3.55 -10.64
CA GLU A 314 5.22 -2.36 -11.41
C GLU A 314 4.13 -1.28 -11.38
N ILE A 315 2.86 -1.68 -11.53
CA ILE A 315 1.71 -0.77 -11.43
C ILE A 315 1.66 -0.11 -10.04
N LEU A 316 1.82 -0.90 -8.97
CA LEU A 316 1.78 -0.39 -7.60
C LEU A 316 2.97 0.53 -7.31
N ASP A 317 4.16 0.25 -7.87
CA ASP A 317 5.32 1.13 -7.77
C ASP A 317 5.10 2.46 -8.50
N GLY A 318 4.48 2.43 -9.67
CA GLY A 318 4.07 3.64 -10.39
C GLY A 318 3.09 4.50 -9.56
N ILE A 319 2.09 3.86 -8.93
CA ILE A 319 1.15 4.53 -8.02
C ILE A 319 1.91 5.12 -6.82
N ARG A 320 2.78 4.34 -6.15
CA ARG A 320 3.60 4.85 -5.02
C ARG A 320 4.40 6.08 -5.43
N ALA A 321 5.08 6.04 -6.58
CA ALA A 321 5.89 7.14 -7.07
C ALA A 321 5.05 8.39 -7.36
N ARG A 322 3.88 8.23 -8.00
CA ARG A 322 3.00 9.34 -8.39
C ARG A 322 2.38 10.08 -7.21
N TYR A 323 1.97 9.35 -6.17
CA TYR A 323 1.22 9.92 -5.05
C TYR A 323 2.11 10.27 -3.84
N ARG A 324 3.39 9.87 -3.82
CA ARG A 324 4.32 10.14 -2.71
C ARG A 324 4.46 11.62 -2.36
N ASN A 325 4.42 12.50 -3.36
CA ASN A 325 4.66 13.94 -3.19
C ASN A 325 3.37 14.76 -3.02
N GLU A 326 2.21 14.10 -2.93
CA GLU A 326 0.92 14.77 -2.76
C GLU A 326 0.70 15.25 -1.31
N THR A 327 -0.37 16.02 -1.10
CA THR A 327 -0.68 16.65 0.18
C THR A 327 -1.25 15.69 1.23
N PHE A 328 -1.89 14.60 0.79
CA PHE A 328 -2.23 13.48 1.66
C PHE A 328 -0.98 12.68 1.99
N TRP A 329 -0.92 12.11 3.19
CA TRP A 329 0.18 11.22 3.56
C TRP A 329 -0.22 9.76 3.31
N LEU A 330 0.70 9.01 2.70
CA LEU A 330 0.55 7.58 2.51
C LEU A 330 0.69 6.87 3.86
N ARG A 331 -0.37 6.21 4.36
CA ARG A 331 -0.45 5.65 5.72
C ARG A 331 0.20 4.26 5.85
N GLY A 332 0.93 4.05 6.95
CA GLY A 332 1.43 2.74 7.38
C GLY A 332 2.63 2.24 6.58
N ASN A 333 3.01 0.98 6.78
CA ASN A 333 4.21 0.39 6.17
C ASN A 333 4.00 -0.03 4.70
N ALA A 334 2.74 -0.17 4.26
CA ALA A 334 2.38 -0.60 2.90
C ALA A 334 1.07 0.08 2.40
N PRO A 335 1.08 1.43 2.25
CA PRO A 335 -0.09 2.22 1.86
C PRO A 335 -0.62 1.92 0.47
N VAL A 336 0.24 1.42 -0.41
CA VAL A 336 -0.13 1.01 -1.77
C VAL A 336 0.24 -0.45 -1.88
N ARG A 337 -0.75 -1.34 -1.97
CA ARG A 337 -0.50 -2.79 -1.99
C ARG A 337 -1.66 -3.57 -2.57
N ILE A 338 -1.43 -4.86 -2.77
CA ILE A 338 -2.50 -5.82 -2.99
C ILE A 338 -3.14 -6.13 -1.63
N LEU A 339 -4.47 -6.13 -1.58
CA LEU A 339 -5.26 -6.41 -0.38
C LEU A 339 -5.29 -7.92 -0.16
N ASP A 340 -4.66 -8.48 0.86
CA ASP A 340 -4.66 -9.94 1.04
C ASP A 340 -6.09 -10.49 1.16
N ALA A 341 -6.30 -11.67 0.58
CA ALA A 341 -7.63 -12.30 0.51
C ALA A 341 -8.26 -12.50 1.91
N CYS A 342 -7.44 -12.77 2.92
CA CYS A 342 -7.85 -12.92 4.32
C CYS A 342 -8.19 -11.61 5.04
N GLU A 343 -7.92 -10.45 4.42
CA GLU A 343 -8.22 -9.12 4.98
C GLU A 343 -9.53 -8.55 4.44
N GLU A 344 -9.81 -8.75 3.15
CA GLU A 344 -10.96 -8.18 2.44
C GLU A 344 -12.29 -8.58 3.10
N GLY A 345 -12.48 -9.89 3.34
CA GLY A 345 -13.68 -10.41 4.00
C GLY A 345 -13.90 -9.81 5.40
N PRO A 346 -12.95 -9.94 6.34
CA PRO A 346 -13.09 -9.38 7.68
C PRO A 346 -13.30 -7.86 7.71
N MET A 347 -12.68 -7.11 6.79
CA MET A 347 -12.92 -5.67 6.66
C MET A 347 -14.35 -5.38 6.20
N ALA A 348 -14.88 -6.12 5.21
CA ALA A 348 -16.26 -5.97 4.77
C ALA A 348 -17.26 -6.39 5.87
N TRP A 349 -16.93 -7.42 6.63
CA TRP A 349 -17.70 -7.85 7.80
C TRP A 349 -17.72 -6.79 8.91
N LEU A 350 -16.58 -6.16 9.18
CA LEU A 350 -16.47 -5.05 10.13
C LEU A 350 -17.33 -3.87 9.69
N THR A 351 -17.29 -3.49 8.40
CA THR A 351 -18.14 -2.44 7.84
C THR A 351 -19.61 -2.67 8.18
N VAL A 352 -20.14 -3.85 7.85
CA VAL A 352 -21.57 -4.13 8.06
C VAL A 352 -21.92 -4.12 9.55
N ASN A 353 -21.15 -4.79 10.40
CA ASN A 353 -21.43 -4.84 11.84
C ASN A 353 -21.28 -3.46 12.51
N TYR A 354 -20.33 -2.63 12.06
CA TYR A 354 -20.20 -1.24 12.52
C TYR A 354 -21.41 -0.40 12.13
N LEU A 355 -21.83 -0.45 10.86
CA LEU A 355 -23.00 0.30 10.37
C LEU A 355 -24.31 -0.16 11.00
N LEU A 356 -24.41 -1.43 11.42
CA LEU A 356 -25.54 -1.94 12.20
C LEU A 356 -25.50 -1.52 13.69
N GLY A 357 -24.37 -0.97 14.15
CA GLY A 357 -24.18 -0.53 15.55
C GLY A 357 -23.84 -1.65 16.51
N VAL A 358 -23.37 -2.81 16.03
CA VAL A 358 -23.04 -3.98 16.87
C VAL A 358 -21.92 -3.66 17.88
N PHE A 359 -21.04 -2.73 17.54
CA PHE A 359 -19.92 -2.30 18.39
C PHE A 359 -20.18 -0.98 19.15
N SER A 360 -21.40 -0.44 19.14
CA SER A 360 -21.74 0.81 19.82
C SER A 360 -21.81 0.66 21.36
N ARG A 361 -21.52 1.74 22.09
CA ARG A 361 -21.61 1.78 23.57
C ARG A 361 -22.99 1.34 24.06
N GLY A 362 -23.04 0.45 25.04
CA GLY A 362 -24.29 -0.06 25.63
C GLY A 362 -24.87 -1.31 24.94
N THR A 363 -24.31 -1.73 23.80
CA THR A 363 -24.63 -3.02 23.19
C THR A 363 -24.07 -4.13 24.07
N LYS A 364 -24.90 -5.14 24.40
CA LYS A 364 -24.43 -6.28 25.19
C LYS A 364 -23.30 -6.99 24.43
N ALA A 365 -22.24 -7.39 25.14
CA ALA A 365 -21.17 -8.20 24.56
C ALA A 365 -21.67 -9.50 23.88
N THR A 366 -22.88 -9.95 24.25
CA THR A 366 -23.58 -11.12 23.69
C THR A 366 -24.43 -10.82 22.45
N ALA A 367 -24.46 -9.58 21.94
CA ALA A 367 -25.21 -9.27 20.72
C ALA A 367 -24.66 -10.12 19.56
N SER A 368 -25.53 -10.75 18.78
CA SER A 368 -25.09 -11.51 17.61
C SER A 368 -24.55 -10.56 16.55
N THR A 369 -23.36 -10.84 16.03
CA THR A 369 -22.91 -10.27 14.76
C THR A 369 -23.68 -10.90 13.61
N VAL A 370 -23.55 -10.32 12.42
CA VAL A 370 -24.16 -10.86 11.21
C VAL A 370 -23.15 -11.67 10.39
N ALA A 371 -23.66 -12.53 9.51
CA ALA A 371 -22.86 -13.11 8.43
C ALA A 371 -22.81 -12.13 7.26
N VAL A 372 -21.65 -12.06 6.60
CA VAL A 372 -21.42 -11.24 5.42
C VAL A 372 -20.97 -12.12 4.27
N ILE A 373 -21.60 -11.93 3.11
CA ILE A 373 -21.17 -12.48 1.83
C ILE A 373 -20.99 -11.32 0.85
N ASP A 374 -19.78 -11.18 0.31
CA ASP A 374 -19.44 -10.16 -0.69
C ASP A 374 -19.13 -10.86 -2.02
N LEU A 375 -19.84 -10.50 -3.09
CA LEU A 375 -19.58 -11.03 -4.43
C LEU A 375 -18.95 -9.94 -5.30
N GLY A 376 -17.62 -9.97 -5.40
CA GLY A 376 -16.85 -9.15 -6.32
C GLY A 376 -16.79 -9.72 -7.74
N GLY A 377 -16.06 -9.03 -8.62
CA GLY A 377 -15.87 -9.47 -10.01
C GLY A 377 -14.88 -10.63 -10.14
N GLY A 378 -13.81 -10.63 -9.34
CA GLY A 378 -12.74 -11.63 -9.36
C GLY A 378 -12.79 -12.67 -8.23
N SER A 379 -13.38 -12.31 -7.08
CA SER A 379 -13.48 -13.17 -5.89
C SER A 379 -14.83 -13.01 -5.20
N THR A 380 -15.13 -13.94 -4.29
CA THR A 380 -16.28 -13.86 -3.38
C THR A 380 -15.86 -14.22 -1.97
N GLN A 381 -16.34 -13.48 -0.98
CA GLN A 381 -15.93 -13.59 0.42
C GLN A 381 -17.10 -14.02 1.30
N ILE A 382 -16.81 -14.76 2.37
CA ILE A 382 -17.77 -15.11 3.42
C ILE A 382 -17.11 -14.95 4.79
N VAL A 383 -17.82 -14.31 5.72
CA VAL A 383 -17.38 -14.14 7.11
C VAL A 383 -18.55 -14.25 8.07
N PHE A 384 -18.40 -15.05 9.13
CA PHE A 384 -19.39 -15.15 10.22
C PHE A 384 -18.75 -15.78 11.46
N GLU A 385 -19.37 -15.62 12.64
CA GLU A 385 -18.92 -16.27 13.87
C GLU A 385 -19.52 -17.70 13.96
N PRO A 386 -18.72 -18.78 13.83
CA PRO A 386 -19.25 -20.14 13.71
C PRO A 386 -19.53 -20.82 15.08
N GLY A 387 -19.33 -20.10 16.19
CA GLY A 387 -19.30 -20.65 17.55
C GLY A 387 -17.93 -21.21 17.94
N GLU A 388 -17.63 -21.24 19.25
CA GLU A 388 -16.28 -21.54 19.76
C GLU A 388 -15.75 -22.91 19.33
N SER A 389 -16.57 -23.96 19.41
CA SER A 389 -16.13 -25.32 19.07
C SER A 389 -15.72 -25.44 17.59
N ALA A 390 -16.51 -24.88 16.67
CA ALA A 390 -16.18 -24.87 15.25
C ALA A 390 -14.96 -23.98 14.98
N PHE A 391 -14.87 -22.82 15.62
CA PHE A 391 -13.75 -21.90 15.50
C PHE A 391 -12.41 -22.54 15.92
N HIS A 392 -12.39 -23.28 17.02
CA HIS A 392 -11.17 -23.96 17.48
C HIS A 392 -10.82 -25.22 16.68
N GLY A 393 -11.77 -25.79 15.94
CA GLY A 393 -11.58 -26.97 15.09
C GLY A 393 -11.04 -26.68 13.68
N MET A 394 -11.20 -25.45 13.17
CA MET A 394 -10.82 -25.11 11.78
C MET A 394 -9.35 -24.73 11.62
N ARG A 395 -8.78 -24.77 10.41
CA ARG A 395 -7.38 -24.34 10.20
C ARG A 395 -7.19 -22.86 10.52
N THR A 396 -5.98 -22.47 10.94
CA THR A 396 -5.65 -21.10 11.38
C THR A 396 -5.84 -20.05 10.30
N ASP A 397 -5.61 -20.38 9.02
CA ASP A 397 -5.80 -19.47 7.88
C ASP A 397 -7.27 -19.12 7.63
N LEU A 398 -8.21 -19.93 8.14
CA LEU A 398 -9.66 -19.67 8.06
C LEU A 398 -10.18 -18.89 9.28
N ARG A 399 -9.31 -18.57 10.24
CA ARG A 399 -9.66 -17.89 11.48
C ARG A 399 -9.35 -16.41 11.39
N TYR A 400 -10.31 -15.60 11.79
CA TYR A 400 -10.12 -14.20 12.11
C TYR A 400 -10.41 -13.96 13.59
N SER A 401 -9.44 -13.39 14.30
CA SER A 401 -9.59 -12.97 15.69
C SER A 401 -9.18 -11.52 15.84
N ALA A 402 -10.04 -10.73 16.48
CA ALA A 402 -9.75 -9.34 16.79
C ALA A 402 -10.47 -8.92 18.07
N THR A 403 -9.91 -7.93 18.75
CA THR A 403 -10.60 -7.23 19.84
C THR A 403 -11.05 -5.88 19.31
N LEU A 404 -12.37 -5.72 19.16
CA LEU A 404 -13.01 -4.58 18.53
C LEU A 404 -13.79 -3.81 19.61
N GLY A 405 -13.13 -2.80 20.19
CA GLY A 405 -13.59 -2.17 21.44
C GLY A 405 -13.60 -3.17 22.60
N SER A 406 -14.69 -3.24 23.35
CA SER A 406 -14.84 -4.20 24.46
C SER A 406 -15.21 -5.63 24.02
N ARG A 407 -15.30 -5.93 22.72
CA ARG A 407 -15.73 -7.23 22.19
C ARG A 407 -14.58 -7.98 21.54
N SER A 408 -14.32 -9.19 22.03
CA SER A 408 -13.48 -10.17 21.33
C SER A 408 -14.32 -10.89 20.27
N VAL A 409 -13.82 -10.92 19.04
CA VAL A 409 -14.44 -11.59 17.89
C VAL A 409 -13.61 -12.80 17.50
N SER A 410 -14.30 -13.89 17.19
CA SER A 410 -13.71 -15.12 16.64
C SER A 410 -14.56 -15.60 15.47
N ALA A 411 -14.17 -15.18 14.26
CA ALA A 411 -14.91 -15.41 13.03
C ALA A 411 -14.21 -16.43 12.12
N TYR A 412 -15.02 -17.21 11.41
CA TYR A 412 -14.60 -17.88 10.19
C TYR A 412 -14.52 -16.85 9.08
N GLN A 413 -13.47 -16.91 8.27
CA GLN A 413 -13.32 -16.09 7.08
C GLN A 413 -12.77 -16.95 5.94
N HIS A 414 -13.27 -16.71 4.72
CA HIS A 414 -12.60 -17.18 3.52
C HIS A 414 -12.89 -16.26 2.34
N SER A 415 -11.90 -16.11 1.46
CA SER A 415 -12.01 -15.42 0.18
C SER A 415 -11.70 -16.38 -0.95
N TYR A 416 -12.70 -16.65 -1.79
CA TYR A 416 -12.62 -17.56 -2.92
C TYR A 416 -12.18 -16.79 -4.17
N GLU A 417 -10.86 -16.70 -4.36
CA GLU A 417 -10.24 -16.12 -5.55
C GLU A 417 -10.60 -16.93 -6.80
N GLY A 418 -10.99 -16.25 -7.89
CA GLY A 418 -11.47 -16.89 -9.13
C GLY A 418 -12.97 -17.19 -9.13
N TYR A 419 -13.64 -17.08 -7.99
CA TYR A 419 -15.09 -17.32 -7.83
C TYR A 419 -15.89 -16.01 -7.72
N GLY A 420 -15.35 -14.89 -8.19
CA GLY A 420 -16.15 -13.68 -8.43
C GLY A 420 -17.09 -13.86 -9.62
N LEU A 421 -18.07 -12.97 -9.77
CA LEU A 421 -19.12 -13.10 -10.81
C LEU A 421 -18.53 -13.26 -12.23
N HIS A 422 -17.58 -12.40 -12.60
CA HIS A 422 -16.96 -12.43 -13.93
C HIS A 422 -15.94 -13.54 -14.08
N ALA A 423 -15.12 -13.77 -13.04
CA ALA A 423 -14.14 -14.84 -13.05
C ALA A 423 -14.80 -16.22 -13.18
N ALA A 424 -15.84 -16.50 -12.40
CA ALA A 424 -16.57 -17.76 -12.47
C ALA A 424 -17.32 -17.94 -13.79
N THR A 425 -17.91 -16.86 -14.32
CA THR A 425 -18.59 -16.89 -15.64
C THR A 425 -17.59 -17.27 -16.74
N LYS A 426 -16.42 -16.62 -16.76
CA LYS A 426 -15.35 -16.93 -17.72
C LYS A 426 -14.82 -18.35 -17.53
N GLU A 427 -14.64 -18.78 -16.28
CA GLU A 427 -14.13 -20.12 -15.98
C GLU A 427 -15.08 -21.22 -16.43
N LEU A 428 -16.39 -21.03 -16.24
CA LEU A 428 -17.36 -22.00 -16.71
C LEU A 428 -17.23 -22.20 -18.23
N LEU A 429 -17.11 -21.11 -19.00
CA LEU A 429 -16.93 -21.20 -20.46
C LEU A 429 -15.65 -21.97 -20.82
N PHE A 430 -14.53 -21.71 -20.14
CA PHE A 430 -13.30 -22.48 -20.34
C PHE A 430 -13.46 -23.98 -20.03
N HIS A 431 -14.12 -24.31 -18.92
CA HIS A 431 -14.40 -25.69 -18.52
C HIS A 431 -15.27 -26.43 -19.54
N ILE A 432 -16.29 -25.77 -20.11
CA ILE A 432 -17.13 -26.36 -21.16
C ILE A 432 -16.30 -26.71 -22.40
N GLN A 433 -15.31 -25.88 -22.75
CA GLN A 433 -14.41 -26.14 -23.87
C GLN A 433 -13.26 -27.10 -23.56
N GLY A 434 -13.09 -27.51 -22.30
CA GLY A 434 -11.91 -28.25 -21.85
C GLY A 434 -10.60 -27.46 -22.03
N LYS A 435 -10.66 -26.13 -21.98
CA LYS A 435 -9.50 -25.24 -21.99
C LYS A 435 -9.16 -24.83 -20.58
N SER A 436 -7.88 -24.65 -20.27
CA SER A 436 -7.43 -23.96 -19.06
C SER A 436 -7.27 -22.49 -19.35
N GLN A 437 -7.40 -21.62 -18.34
CA GLN A 437 -6.92 -20.24 -18.48
C GLN A 437 -5.41 -20.28 -18.79
N GLU A 438 -4.97 -19.50 -19.79
CA GLU A 438 -3.55 -19.22 -19.96
C GLU A 438 -3.04 -18.57 -18.67
N LYS A 439 -2.03 -19.15 -18.05
CA LYS A 439 -1.34 -18.50 -16.93
C LYS A 439 -0.78 -17.17 -17.47
N PRO A 440 -1.05 -16.03 -16.83
CA PRO A 440 -0.42 -14.78 -17.23
C PRO A 440 1.10 -14.98 -17.21
N GLY A 441 1.74 -14.67 -18.35
CA GLY A 441 3.11 -15.03 -18.65
C GLY A 441 4.10 -14.69 -17.53
N GLY A 442 4.85 -15.71 -17.13
CA GLY A 442 5.95 -15.66 -16.18
C GLY A 442 6.74 -16.94 -16.35
N ASP A 443 7.54 -17.00 -17.41
CA ASP A 443 8.56 -18.02 -17.59
C ASP A 443 9.66 -17.76 -16.55
N GLY A 444 9.85 -18.69 -15.62
CA GLY A 444 10.76 -18.49 -14.49
C GLY A 444 10.40 -19.30 -13.27
N SER A 445 10.61 -20.61 -13.33
CA SER A 445 10.83 -21.42 -12.13
C SER A 445 12.03 -20.85 -11.37
N SER A 446 11.77 -20.16 -10.26
CA SER A 446 12.78 -19.79 -9.27
C SER A 446 12.21 -20.13 -7.89
N GLU A 447 12.43 -21.37 -7.45
CA GLU A 447 12.48 -21.67 -6.03
C GLU A 447 13.62 -20.83 -5.43
N ARG A 448 13.26 -19.76 -4.71
CA ARG A 448 14.12 -19.17 -3.70
C ARG A 448 13.27 -18.51 -2.62
N ASP A 449 13.65 -18.84 -1.39
CA ASP A 449 13.14 -18.44 -0.09
C ASP A 449 11.79 -19.02 0.34
N GLY A 450 11.88 -19.97 1.28
CA GLY A 450 10.82 -20.77 1.88
C GLY A 450 9.80 -19.99 2.71
N ILE A 451 9.10 -19.05 2.09
CA ILE A 451 7.81 -18.55 2.55
C ILE A 451 6.77 -19.15 1.60
N VAL A 452 6.24 -20.30 2.00
CA VAL A 452 5.04 -20.86 1.36
C VAL A 452 3.87 -19.94 1.71
N THR A 453 3.60 -18.95 0.85
CA THR A 453 2.27 -18.35 0.80
C THR A 453 1.34 -19.46 0.31
N LYS A 454 0.68 -20.15 1.24
CA LYS A 454 -0.31 -21.18 0.93
C LYS A 454 -1.47 -20.49 0.22
N ARG A 455 -1.44 -20.51 -1.12
CA ARG A 455 -2.50 -19.99 -1.99
C ARG A 455 -3.80 -20.76 -1.70
N ALA A 456 -4.94 -20.10 -1.85
CA ALA A 456 -6.24 -20.76 -1.97
C ALA A 456 -6.15 -21.92 -2.98
N PRO A 457 -6.90 -23.02 -2.81
CA PRO A 457 -6.88 -24.08 -3.80
C PRO A 457 -7.20 -23.47 -5.16
N PRO A 458 -6.34 -23.69 -6.18
CA PRO A 458 -6.60 -23.19 -7.51
C PRO A 458 -7.96 -23.71 -7.99
N MET A 459 -8.62 -22.96 -8.88
CA MET A 459 -9.84 -23.47 -9.52
C MET A 459 -9.58 -24.88 -10.06
N PRO A 460 -10.56 -25.79 -9.93
CA PRO A 460 -10.38 -27.18 -10.35
C PRO A 460 -9.91 -27.21 -11.81
N PRO A 461 -8.98 -28.10 -12.18
CA PRO A 461 -8.56 -28.18 -13.58
C PRO A 461 -9.77 -28.47 -14.48
N PRO A 462 -9.78 -27.96 -15.72
CA PRO A 462 -10.91 -28.14 -16.60
C PRO A 462 -11.11 -29.64 -16.87
N PRO A 463 -12.35 -30.13 -16.77
CA PRO A 463 -12.67 -31.49 -17.19
C PRO A 463 -12.56 -31.63 -18.71
N LEU A 464 -12.73 -32.87 -19.22
CA LEU A 464 -12.84 -33.10 -20.66
C LEU A 464 -13.96 -32.22 -21.27
N PRO A 465 -13.79 -31.73 -22.51
CA PRO A 465 -14.78 -30.89 -23.17
C PRO A 465 -16.17 -31.53 -23.15
N ASP A 466 -17.18 -30.71 -22.87
CA ASP A 466 -18.57 -31.11 -22.92
C ASP A 466 -19.11 -30.79 -24.32
N ALA A 467 -18.90 -31.72 -25.25
CA ALA A 467 -19.26 -31.52 -26.66
C ALA A 467 -20.74 -31.17 -26.87
N GLU A 468 -21.63 -31.61 -25.97
CA GLU A 468 -23.03 -31.24 -26.02
C GLU A 468 -23.26 -29.81 -25.50
N ALA A 469 -22.70 -29.46 -24.34
CA ALA A 469 -22.84 -28.11 -23.79
C ALA A 469 -22.07 -27.05 -24.61
N VAL A 470 -21.09 -27.43 -25.42
CA VAL A 470 -20.43 -26.51 -26.37
C VAL A 470 -21.39 -26.03 -27.45
N GLU A 471 -22.28 -26.88 -27.95
CA GLU A 471 -23.20 -26.56 -29.06
C GLU A 471 -24.63 -26.21 -28.59
N ALA A 472 -24.99 -26.60 -27.37
CA ALA A 472 -26.32 -26.44 -26.77
C ALA A 472 -26.23 -25.87 -25.34
N PHE A 473 -25.47 -24.78 -25.16
CA PHE A 473 -25.21 -24.22 -23.83
C PHE A 473 -26.48 -23.63 -23.18
N PRO A 474 -26.98 -24.20 -22.07
CA PRO A 474 -28.28 -23.83 -21.50
C PRO A 474 -28.30 -22.42 -20.89
N CYS A 475 -27.14 -21.77 -20.73
CA CYS A 475 -27.08 -20.40 -20.21
C CYS A 475 -27.20 -19.33 -21.30
N PHE A 476 -27.05 -19.67 -22.58
CA PHE A 476 -27.08 -18.71 -23.68
C PHE A 476 -28.43 -18.67 -24.37
N ALA A 477 -28.78 -17.48 -24.89
CA ALA A 477 -29.89 -17.32 -25.80
C ALA A 477 -29.71 -18.23 -27.02
N VAL A 478 -30.81 -18.80 -27.51
CA VAL A 478 -30.78 -19.60 -28.74
C VAL A 478 -30.24 -18.75 -29.90
N GLY A 479 -29.26 -19.28 -30.62
CA GLY A 479 -28.57 -18.61 -31.72
C GLY A 479 -27.34 -17.79 -31.31
N TYR A 480 -27.05 -17.65 -30.02
CA TYR A 480 -25.88 -16.93 -29.54
C TYR A 480 -24.61 -17.79 -29.60
N GLU A 481 -23.48 -17.15 -29.95
CA GLU A 481 -22.14 -17.73 -29.96
C GLU A 481 -21.18 -16.76 -29.25
N ASP A 482 -20.50 -17.28 -28.23
CA ASP A 482 -19.49 -16.55 -27.47
C ASP A 482 -18.13 -16.56 -28.19
N PRO A 483 -17.30 -15.50 -28.07
CA PRO A 483 -15.96 -15.46 -28.67
C PRO A 483 -15.02 -16.61 -28.27
N LEU A 484 -15.23 -17.25 -27.12
CA LEU A 484 -14.46 -18.44 -26.76
C LEU A 484 -14.84 -19.64 -27.63
N GLY A 485 -16.06 -19.67 -28.17
CA GLY A 485 -16.61 -20.70 -29.06
C GLY A 485 -17.68 -21.59 -28.43
N VAL A 486 -18.23 -21.20 -27.26
CA VAL A 486 -19.40 -21.87 -26.64
C VAL A 486 -20.68 -21.27 -27.23
N LYS A 487 -21.66 -22.10 -27.55
CA LYS A 487 -22.81 -21.72 -28.39
C LYS A 487 -24.11 -22.35 -27.90
N ASN A 488 -25.23 -21.78 -28.32
CA ASN A 488 -26.54 -22.44 -28.22
C ASN A 488 -27.25 -22.49 -29.58
N ILE A 489 -26.77 -23.35 -30.47
CA ILE A 489 -27.22 -23.44 -31.87
C ILE A 489 -27.75 -24.84 -32.25
N LYS A 490 -27.48 -25.86 -31.43
CA LYS A 490 -27.94 -27.24 -31.68
C LYS A 490 -29.46 -27.30 -31.72
N LYS A 491 -29.99 -28.06 -32.68
CA LYS A 491 -31.42 -28.35 -32.82
C LYS A 491 -31.71 -29.82 -32.57
N ASN A 492 -32.89 -30.12 -32.05
CA ASN A 492 -33.40 -31.48 -31.92
C ASN A 492 -33.89 -32.01 -33.28
N ASN A 493 -34.32 -33.28 -33.32
CA ASN A 493 -34.82 -33.91 -34.55
C ASN A 493 -36.09 -33.25 -35.13
N ALA A 494 -36.82 -32.46 -34.33
CA ALA A 494 -37.98 -31.69 -34.75
C ALA A 494 -37.61 -30.31 -35.31
N GLY A 495 -36.32 -29.95 -35.33
CA GLY A 495 -35.83 -28.64 -35.79
C GLY A 495 -35.98 -27.52 -34.76
N GLU A 496 -36.40 -27.84 -33.54
CA GLU A 496 -36.50 -26.91 -32.41
C GLU A 496 -35.16 -26.80 -31.68
N PRO A 497 -34.92 -25.75 -30.89
CA PRO A 497 -33.70 -25.64 -30.08
C PRO A 497 -33.54 -26.88 -29.18
N ALA A 498 -32.37 -27.51 -29.22
CA ALA A 498 -32.10 -28.70 -28.42
C ALA A 498 -32.12 -28.40 -26.91
N MET A 499 -31.71 -27.18 -26.55
CA MET A 499 -31.70 -26.69 -25.18
C MET A 499 -32.09 -25.20 -25.16
N PRO A 500 -33.36 -24.84 -24.92
CA PRO A 500 -33.70 -23.44 -24.65
C PRO A 500 -32.98 -22.96 -23.37
N PRO A 501 -32.79 -21.64 -23.17
CA PRO A 501 -32.12 -21.14 -21.99
C PRO A 501 -32.84 -21.63 -20.73
N ASN A 502 -32.10 -22.25 -19.83
CA ASN A 502 -32.67 -22.95 -18.69
C ASN A 502 -31.82 -22.67 -17.44
N PHE A 503 -32.43 -21.96 -16.50
CA PHE A 503 -31.81 -21.57 -15.24
C PHE A 503 -31.24 -22.78 -14.49
N GLN A 504 -32.03 -23.83 -14.29
CA GLN A 504 -31.62 -24.95 -13.43
C GLN A 504 -30.49 -25.74 -14.08
N ALA A 505 -30.55 -25.96 -15.40
CA ALA A 505 -29.46 -26.58 -16.15
C ALA A 505 -28.19 -25.73 -16.09
N CYS A 506 -28.29 -24.41 -16.25
CA CYS A 506 -27.16 -23.50 -16.13
C CYS A 506 -26.56 -23.49 -14.71
N ALA A 507 -27.38 -23.42 -13.67
CA ALA A 507 -26.95 -23.47 -12.27
C ALA A 507 -26.27 -24.81 -11.93
N ASN A 508 -26.77 -25.92 -12.48
CA ASN A 508 -26.14 -27.24 -12.34
C ASN A 508 -24.75 -27.28 -12.99
N LEU A 509 -24.53 -26.62 -14.13
CA LEU A 509 -23.19 -26.53 -14.72
C LEU A 509 -22.21 -25.78 -13.81
N PHE A 510 -22.61 -24.66 -13.21
CA PHE A 510 -21.78 -23.98 -12.20
C PHE A 510 -21.48 -24.87 -10.99
N ARG A 511 -22.50 -25.59 -10.49
CA ARG A 511 -22.35 -26.54 -9.38
C ARG A 511 -21.33 -27.62 -9.73
N ASP A 512 -21.54 -28.33 -10.83
CA ASP A 512 -20.81 -29.55 -11.16
C ASP A 512 -19.42 -29.29 -11.75
N ARG A 513 -19.18 -28.10 -12.32
CA ARG A 513 -17.90 -27.75 -12.94
C ARG A 513 -17.01 -26.91 -12.05
N LEU A 514 -17.58 -26.05 -11.19
CA LEU A 514 -16.80 -25.09 -10.40
C LEU A 514 -17.01 -25.25 -8.88
N LEU A 515 -18.26 -25.22 -8.39
CA LEU A 515 -18.52 -25.07 -6.96
C LEU A 515 -18.33 -26.37 -6.17
N LYS A 516 -18.88 -27.47 -6.69
CA LYS A 516 -18.85 -28.82 -6.11
C LYS A 516 -18.46 -29.82 -7.20
N PRO A 517 -17.24 -29.70 -7.76
CA PRO A 517 -16.81 -30.52 -8.88
C PRO A 517 -16.83 -32.01 -8.53
N VAL A 518 -17.33 -32.83 -9.45
CA VAL A 518 -17.43 -34.28 -9.26
C VAL A 518 -16.05 -34.89 -9.02
N GLY A 519 -15.94 -35.71 -7.97
CA GLY A 519 -14.68 -36.37 -7.60
C GLY A 519 -13.80 -35.59 -6.65
N LEU A 520 -14.16 -34.34 -6.30
CA LEU A 520 -13.46 -33.60 -5.25
C LEU A 520 -13.95 -34.03 -3.88
N THR A 521 -13.04 -34.53 -3.04
CA THR A 521 -13.34 -34.97 -1.67
C THR A 521 -13.25 -33.83 -0.68
N CYS A 522 -14.20 -33.73 0.24
CA CYS A 522 -14.12 -32.85 1.40
C CYS A 522 -13.34 -33.54 2.52
N GLU A 523 -12.17 -33.01 2.88
CA GLU A 523 -11.34 -33.53 3.98
C GLU A 523 -11.85 -33.10 5.36
N ALA A 524 -12.84 -32.19 5.40
CA ALA A 524 -13.47 -31.69 6.61
C ALA A 524 -14.87 -32.30 6.83
N ALA A 525 -15.47 -32.04 7.99
CA ALA A 525 -16.86 -32.43 8.26
C ALA A 525 -17.86 -31.73 7.33
N ASN A 526 -17.55 -30.50 6.90
CA ASN A 526 -18.32 -29.76 5.91
C ASN A 526 -17.38 -28.87 5.08
N CYS A 527 -17.66 -28.74 3.79
CA CYS A 527 -16.90 -27.89 2.88
C CYS A 527 -17.86 -27.01 2.08
N GLY A 528 -17.47 -25.76 1.86
CA GLY A 528 -18.16 -24.86 0.94
C GLY A 528 -17.74 -25.15 -0.50
N ILE A 529 -17.18 -24.14 -1.15
CA ILE A 529 -16.76 -24.16 -2.54
C ILE A 529 -15.43 -24.92 -2.69
N ALA A 530 -15.31 -25.75 -3.72
CA ALA A 530 -14.07 -26.42 -4.12
C ALA A 530 -13.33 -27.13 -2.96
N GLY A 531 -14.08 -27.84 -2.11
CA GLY A 531 -13.52 -28.65 -1.03
C GLY A 531 -12.89 -27.84 0.11
N VAL A 532 -13.05 -26.51 0.13
CA VAL A 532 -12.59 -25.67 1.23
C VAL A 532 -13.50 -25.89 2.43
N MET A 533 -12.92 -26.19 3.60
CA MET A 533 -13.65 -26.32 4.85
C MET A 533 -14.50 -25.07 5.13
N GLN A 534 -15.77 -25.28 5.45
CA GLN A 534 -16.69 -24.21 5.84
C GLN A 534 -17.64 -24.74 6.92
N PRO A 535 -17.71 -24.08 8.10
CA PRO A 535 -18.75 -24.40 9.07
C PRO A 535 -20.16 -24.24 8.48
N PRO A 536 -21.11 -25.14 8.76
CA PRO A 536 -22.46 -25.04 8.20
C PRO A 536 -23.17 -23.74 8.62
N LEU A 537 -23.70 -22.98 7.66
CA LEU A 537 -24.51 -21.79 7.95
C LEU A 537 -25.81 -22.11 8.69
N THR A 538 -26.28 -23.35 8.66
CA THR A 538 -27.39 -23.84 9.49
C THR A 538 -27.13 -23.68 10.98
N ASN A 539 -25.87 -23.71 11.41
CA ASN A 539 -25.49 -23.55 12.81
C ASN A 539 -25.33 -22.08 13.21
N PHE A 540 -25.28 -21.17 12.24
CA PHE A 540 -25.22 -19.72 12.48
C PHE A 540 -26.62 -19.13 12.51
N THR A 541 -27.00 -18.52 13.64
CA THR A 541 -28.37 -18.01 13.88
C THR A 541 -28.55 -16.53 13.59
N GLY A 542 -27.48 -15.77 13.35
CA GLY A 542 -27.56 -14.33 13.04
C GLY A 542 -28.12 -14.04 11.65
N GLU A 543 -28.36 -12.76 11.36
CA GLU A 543 -28.79 -12.31 10.03
C GLU A 543 -27.67 -12.50 8.98
N ILE A 544 -28.04 -12.63 7.70
CA ILE A 544 -27.11 -12.79 6.58
C ILE A 544 -27.24 -11.58 5.65
N TYR A 545 -26.16 -10.83 5.49
CA TYR A 545 -26.08 -9.69 4.59
C TYR A 545 -25.28 -10.06 3.34
N VAL A 546 -25.84 -9.73 2.18
CA VAL A 546 -25.23 -9.97 0.86
C VAL A 546 -25.16 -8.65 0.10
N PHE A 547 -24.05 -8.37 -0.60
CA PHE A 547 -23.89 -7.10 -1.32
C PHE A 547 -23.00 -7.24 -2.57
N SER A 548 -22.56 -6.10 -3.12
CA SER A 548 -21.82 -6.00 -4.39
C SER A 548 -22.64 -6.55 -5.56
N PHE A 549 -22.10 -7.46 -6.38
CA PHE A 549 -22.79 -7.93 -7.59
C PHE A 549 -24.10 -8.67 -7.31
N ILE A 550 -24.30 -9.22 -6.09
CA ILE A 550 -25.60 -9.78 -5.70
C ILE A 550 -26.65 -8.67 -5.68
N PHE A 551 -26.33 -7.52 -5.08
CA PHE A 551 -27.22 -6.36 -5.08
C PHE A 551 -27.37 -5.80 -6.49
N ASP A 552 -26.27 -5.54 -7.20
CA ASP A 552 -26.32 -4.87 -8.51
C ASP A 552 -27.14 -5.69 -9.53
N LEU A 553 -27.05 -7.03 -9.49
CA LEU A 553 -27.85 -7.91 -10.35
C LEU A 553 -29.33 -7.93 -9.95
N LEU A 554 -29.63 -8.17 -8.67
CA LEU A 554 -31.01 -8.30 -8.20
C LEU A 554 -31.77 -6.96 -8.21
N ALA A 555 -31.09 -5.82 -8.11
CA ALA A 555 -31.69 -4.50 -8.25
C ALA A 555 -32.12 -4.19 -9.69
N LEU A 556 -31.52 -4.86 -10.69
CA LEU A 556 -31.94 -4.79 -12.10
C LEU A 556 -33.12 -5.73 -12.40
N ALA A 557 -33.36 -6.73 -11.55
CA ALA A 557 -34.49 -7.63 -11.69
C ALA A 557 -35.81 -6.84 -11.57
N ASN A 558 -36.81 -7.26 -12.32
CA ASN A 558 -38.05 -6.49 -12.51
C ASN A 558 -38.69 -6.09 -11.17
N SER A 559 -39.13 -4.83 -11.07
CA SER A 559 -39.73 -4.19 -9.88
C SER A 559 -40.89 -4.95 -9.20
N SER A 560 -41.46 -5.96 -9.85
CA SER A 560 -42.48 -6.87 -9.32
C SER A 560 -41.98 -7.84 -8.23
N LEU A 561 -40.67 -7.95 -8.05
CA LEU A 561 -40.03 -8.84 -7.06
C LEU A 561 -39.74 -8.14 -5.73
N VAL A 562 -39.96 -6.83 -5.66
CA VAL A 562 -39.89 -6.09 -4.41
C VAL A 562 -41.31 -5.89 -3.88
N PRO A 563 -41.64 -6.35 -2.66
CA PRO A 563 -43.02 -6.34 -2.16
C PRO A 563 -43.66 -4.95 -2.24
N ALA A 564 -44.83 -4.87 -2.88
CA ALA A 564 -45.62 -3.65 -2.95
C ALA A 564 -46.01 -3.19 -1.53
N GLY A 565 -45.42 -2.08 -1.08
CA GLY A 565 -45.69 -1.49 0.25
C GLY A 565 -44.56 -1.66 1.28
N ALA A 566 -43.48 -2.39 0.96
CA ALA A 566 -42.23 -2.18 1.67
C ALA A 566 -41.73 -0.77 1.32
N ALA A 567 -41.21 -0.01 2.28
CA ALA A 567 -40.36 1.12 1.96
C ALA A 567 -39.09 0.56 1.32
N VAL A 568 -39.15 0.27 0.03
CA VAL A 568 -38.00 -0.10 -0.79
C VAL A 568 -37.13 1.14 -0.82
N SER A 569 -36.25 1.24 0.16
CA SER A 569 -35.02 1.98 -0.08
C SER A 569 -34.41 1.33 -1.31
N ARG A 570 -34.11 2.12 -2.35
CA ARG A 570 -33.35 1.66 -3.52
C ARG A 570 -31.98 1.07 -3.15
N GLU A 571 -31.64 0.99 -1.87
CA GLU A 571 -30.37 0.56 -1.32
C GLU A 571 -30.46 -0.73 -0.48
N LYS A 572 -31.66 -1.24 -0.16
CA LYS A 572 -31.84 -2.48 0.62
C LYS A 572 -33.17 -3.18 0.35
N PHE A 573 -33.14 -4.51 0.24
CA PHE A 573 -34.33 -5.38 0.21
C PHE A 573 -34.01 -6.78 0.76
N GLU A 574 -35.04 -7.62 0.90
CA GLU A 574 -34.94 -8.96 1.48
C GLU A 574 -35.43 -10.01 0.49
N VAL A 575 -34.73 -11.14 0.43
CA VAL A 575 -35.03 -12.25 -0.47
C VAL A 575 -34.69 -13.59 0.17
N LYS A 576 -35.32 -14.67 -0.30
CA LYS A 576 -34.94 -16.04 0.00
C LYS A 576 -34.46 -16.76 -1.26
N LEU A 577 -33.85 -17.93 -1.09
CA LEU A 577 -33.40 -18.75 -2.22
C LEU A 577 -34.51 -19.13 -3.21
N PRO A 578 -35.75 -19.47 -2.78
CA PRO A 578 -36.85 -19.71 -3.72
C PRO A 578 -37.23 -18.47 -4.55
N ASP A 579 -37.14 -17.28 -3.95
CA ASP A 579 -37.37 -16.03 -4.68
C ASP A 579 -36.31 -15.88 -5.76
N LEU A 580 -35.02 -16.03 -5.41
CA LEU A 580 -33.90 -15.98 -6.37
C LEU A 580 -34.07 -16.98 -7.52
N ALA A 581 -34.49 -18.22 -7.23
CA ALA A 581 -34.76 -19.21 -8.26
C ALA A 581 -35.85 -18.74 -9.23
N THR A 582 -36.94 -18.20 -8.69
CA THR A 582 -38.06 -17.65 -9.49
C THR A 582 -37.60 -16.49 -10.37
N ILE A 583 -36.76 -15.60 -9.84
CA ILE A 583 -36.15 -14.49 -10.58
C ILE A 583 -35.30 -15.03 -11.73
N ALA A 584 -34.37 -15.93 -11.42
CA ALA A 584 -33.46 -16.51 -12.39
C ALA A 584 -34.21 -17.26 -13.50
N GLU A 585 -35.24 -18.03 -13.14
CA GLU A 585 -36.10 -18.73 -14.08
C GLU A 585 -36.81 -17.76 -15.03
N GLY A 586 -37.40 -16.69 -14.50
CA GLY A 586 -38.06 -15.66 -15.32
C GLY A 586 -37.11 -14.95 -16.29
N HIS A 587 -35.90 -14.59 -15.85
CA HIS A 587 -34.90 -13.95 -16.70
C HIS A 587 -34.37 -14.91 -17.77
N CYS A 588 -34.00 -16.14 -17.40
CA CYS A 588 -33.53 -17.14 -18.36
C CYS A 588 -34.61 -17.54 -19.37
N ALA A 589 -35.85 -17.79 -18.93
CA ALA A 589 -36.93 -18.20 -19.83
C ALA A 589 -37.26 -17.15 -20.90
N ALA A 590 -37.08 -15.87 -20.56
CA ALA A 590 -37.31 -14.78 -21.50
C ALA A 590 -36.03 -14.34 -22.26
N PHE A 591 -34.90 -15.00 -22.03
CA PHE A 591 -33.61 -14.64 -22.59
C PHE A 591 -33.55 -14.95 -24.10
N SER A 592 -33.23 -13.95 -24.91
CA SER A 592 -33.23 -14.05 -26.37
C SER A 592 -32.26 -13.05 -27.01
N LEU A 593 -31.87 -13.29 -28.27
CA LEU A 593 -31.02 -12.37 -29.03
C LEU A 593 -31.63 -10.97 -29.15
N THR A 594 -32.95 -10.86 -29.28
CA THR A 594 -33.66 -9.58 -29.31
C THR A 594 -33.48 -8.83 -27.99
N ARG A 595 -33.65 -9.51 -26.86
CA ARG A 595 -33.42 -8.89 -25.54
C ARG A 595 -31.98 -8.48 -25.31
N ILE A 596 -31.02 -9.29 -25.77
CA ILE A 596 -29.60 -8.93 -25.72
C ILE A 596 -29.39 -7.63 -26.49
N ALA A 597 -29.85 -7.54 -27.75
CA ALA A 597 -29.71 -6.34 -28.56
C ALA A 597 -30.38 -5.10 -27.94
N GLU A 598 -31.58 -5.26 -27.36
CA GLU A 598 -32.29 -4.19 -26.64
C GLU A 598 -31.54 -3.72 -25.39
N ALA A 599 -30.92 -4.65 -24.65
CA ALA A 599 -30.16 -4.34 -23.45
C ALA A 599 -28.80 -3.72 -23.78
N THR A 600 -28.10 -4.19 -24.82
CA THR A 600 -26.85 -3.61 -25.32
C THR A 600 -27.04 -2.17 -25.82
N ALA A 601 -28.22 -1.85 -26.36
CA ALA A 601 -28.56 -0.51 -26.80
C ALA A 601 -28.84 0.47 -25.63
N LYS A 602 -29.03 -0.03 -24.41
CA LYS A 602 -29.23 0.82 -23.22
C LYS A 602 -27.89 1.17 -22.59
N GLU A 603 -27.64 2.46 -22.40
CA GLU A 603 -26.54 2.92 -21.56
C GLU A 603 -26.82 2.57 -20.08
N GLY A 604 -25.78 2.21 -19.33
CA GLY A 604 -25.87 2.07 -17.86
C GLY A 604 -25.83 0.65 -17.29
N LEU A 605 -25.53 -0.40 -18.06
CA LEU A 605 -25.34 -1.77 -17.53
C LEU A 605 -24.04 -1.94 -16.70
N GLY A 606 -23.21 -0.90 -16.61
CA GLY A 606 -21.94 -0.94 -15.87
C GLY A 606 -21.01 -2.01 -16.45
N SER A 607 -20.51 -2.89 -15.60
CA SER A 607 -19.63 -4.01 -16.00
C SER A 607 -20.38 -5.30 -16.33
N LEU A 608 -21.72 -5.34 -16.19
CA LEU A 608 -22.52 -6.52 -16.50
C LEU A 608 -22.78 -6.59 -18.00
N LYS A 609 -22.53 -7.77 -18.58
CA LYS A 609 -22.74 -8.03 -19.99
C LYS A 609 -24.12 -8.64 -20.24
N PRO A 610 -25.00 -8.03 -21.06
CA PRO A 610 -26.35 -8.54 -21.28
C PRO A 610 -26.37 -9.95 -21.91
N GLU A 611 -25.37 -10.30 -22.72
CA GLU A 611 -25.19 -11.65 -23.27
C GLU A 611 -24.96 -12.75 -22.22
N TYR A 612 -24.62 -12.39 -20.98
CA TYR A 612 -24.35 -13.32 -19.87
C TYR A 612 -25.38 -13.26 -18.75
N GLU A 613 -26.50 -12.55 -18.94
CA GLU A 613 -27.50 -12.30 -17.90
C GLU A 613 -28.00 -13.60 -17.24
N CYS A 614 -28.39 -14.61 -18.04
CA CYS A 614 -28.84 -15.90 -17.50
C CYS A 614 -27.72 -16.64 -16.74
N MET A 615 -26.44 -16.49 -17.15
CA MET A 615 -25.31 -17.02 -16.39
C MET A 615 -25.18 -16.34 -15.03
N TYR A 616 -25.32 -15.02 -14.97
CA TYR A 616 -25.16 -14.26 -13.73
C TYR A 616 -26.20 -14.65 -12.68
N TYR A 617 -27.49 -14.69 -13.05
CA TYR A 617 -28.55 -15.11 -12.13
C TYR A 617 -28.38 -16.56 -11.69
N SER A 618 -28.07 -17.45 -12.64
CA SER A 618 -27.83 -18.87 -12.34
C SER A 618 -26.62 -19.06 -11.42
N TYR A 619 -25.56 -18.27 -11.59
CA TYR A 619 -24.37 -18.32 -10.77
C TYR A 619 -24.64 -17.82 -9.34
N VAL A 620 -25.30 -16.66 -9.18
CA VAL A 620 -25.64 -16.13 -7.85
C VAL A 620 -26.48 -17.14 -7.06
N TYR A 621 -27.49 -17.74 -7.71
CA TYR A 621 -28.27 -18.80 -7.08
C TYR A 621 -27.41 -20.02 -6.73
N ALA A 622 -26.61 -20.54 -7.67
CA ALA A 622 -25.77 -21.71 -7.44
C ALA A 622 -24.73 -21.47 -6.34
N LEU A 623 -24.13 -20.29 -6.30
CA LEU A 623 -23.16 -19.85 -5.30
C LEU A 623 -23.79 -19.86 -3.89
N LEU A 624 -24.96 -19.25 -3.72
CA LEU A 624 -25.63 -19.20 -2.42
C LEU A 624 -26.17 -20.58 -2.00
N ARG A 625 -26.81 -21.32 -2.92
CA ARG A 625 -27.46 -22.61 -2.63
C ARG A 625 -26.48 -23.76 -2.45
N TYR A 626 -25.48 -23.87 -3.32
CA TYR A 626 -24.56 -25.01 -3.38
C TYR A 626 -23.17 -24.65 -2.88
N GLY A 627 -22.69 -23.42 -3.11
CA GLY A 627 -21.37 -22.99 -2.66
C GLY A 627 -21.33 -22.71 -1.16
N TYR A 628 -22.13 -21.75 -0.71
CA TYR A 628 -22.22 -21.34 0.70
C TYR A 628 -23.22 -22.15 1.52
N GLU A 629 -24.07 -22.96 0.86
CA GLU A 629 -25.05 -23.83 1.52
C GLU A 629 -26.02 -23.04 2.41
N VAL A 630 -26.46 -21.88 1.91
CA VAL A 630 -27.50 -21.08 2.56
C VAL A 630 -28.80 -21.92 2.64
N PRO A 631 -29.43 -22.04 3.82
CA PRO A 631 -30.71 -22.73 3.95
C PRO A 631 -31.85 -22.00 3.22
N GLU A 632 -32.78 -22.75 2.64
CA GLU A 632 -33.83 -22.20 1.76
C GLU A 632 -34.82 -21.26 2.45
N ASP A 633 -35.00 -21.42 3.77
CA ASP A 633 -35.91 -20.63 4.58
C ASP A 633 -35.31 -19.33 5.12
N ARG A 634 -33.97 -19.20 5.06
CA ARG A 634 -33.24 -18.04 5.58
C ARG A 634 -33.42 -16.81 4.69
N VAL A 635 -33.66 -15.68 5.35
CA VAL A 635 -33.74 -14.38 4.70
C VAL A 635 -32.33 -13.85 4.47
N LEU A 636 -32.08 -13.37 3.25
CA LEU A 636 -30.89 -12.63 2.86
C LEU A 636 -31.23 -11.14 2.80
N HIS A 637 -30.51 -10.33 3.55
CA HIS A 637 -30.59 -8.87 3.45
C HIS A 637 -29.65 -8.40 2.34
N VAL A 638 -30.22 -8.11 1.17
CA VAL A 638 -29.49 -7.61 0.01
C VAL A 638 -29.32 -6.11 0.16
N VAL A 639 -28.08 -5.64 0.23
CA VAL A 639 -27.77 -4.24 0.56
C VAL A 639 -26.76 -3.63 -0.40
N LYS A 640 -26.95 -2.35 -0.70
CA LYS A 640 -25.96 -1.45 -1.32
C LYS A 640 -25.39 -0.49 -0.29
N LYS A 641 -26.28 0.03 0.56
CA LYS A 641 -25.94 0.96 1.62
C LYS A 641 -26.63 0.60 2.92
N ILE A 642 -25.96 0.91 4.02
CA ILE A 642 -26.54 0.84 5.37
C ILE A 642 -26.36 2.21 6.00
N ARG A 643 -27.48 2.83 6.42
CA ARG A 643 -27.52 4.21 6.96
C ARG A 643 -26.93 5.26 6.00
N GLY A 644 -27.05 5.05 4.69
CA GLY A 644 -26.56 5.96 3.66
C GLY A 644 -25.10 5.75 3.24
N TYR A 645 -24.38 4.84 3.89
CA TYR A 645 -22.97 4.53 3.61
C TYR A 645 -22.81 3.25 2.79
N GLU A 646 -21.85 3.23 1.85
CA GLU A 646 -21.58 2.07 1.00
C GLU A 646 -21.18 0.83 1.82
N THR A 647 -21.77 -0.32 1.48
CA THR A 647 -21.36 -1.60 2.04
C THR A 647 -20.15 -2.13 1.28
N ALA A 648 -18.96 -1.70 1.68
CA ALA A 648 -17.68 -2.11 1.10
C ALA A 648 -16.63 -2.36 2.18
N TRP A 649 -15.60 -3.15 1.87
CA TRP A 649 -14.48 -3.41 2.80
C TRP A 649 -13.70 -2.13 3.17
N SER A 650 -13.79 -1.09 2.36
CA SER A 650 -13.03 0.16 2.53
C SER A 650 -13.32 0.88 3.85
N LEU A 651 -14.56 0.85 4.36
CA LEU A 651 -14.90 1.42 5.67
C LEU A 651 -14.23 0.64 6.80
N GLY A 652 -14.29 -0.69 6.79
CA GLY A 652 -13.60 -1.54 7.76
C GLY A 652 -12.09 -1.32 7.75
N ALA A 653 -11.48 -1.18 6.57
CA ALA A 653 -10.06 -0.82 6.47
C ALA A 653 -9.77 0.56 7.09
N SER A 654 -10.63 1.55 6.81
CA SER A 654 -10.53 2.90 7.35
C SER A 654 -10.65 2.93 8.88
N LEU A 655 -11.60 2.17 9.44
CA LEU A 655 -11.81 2.03 10.88
C LEU A 655 -10.60 1.38 11.57
N LEU A 656 -10.08 0.26 11.03
CA LEU A 656 -8.89 -0.41 11.56
C LEU A 656 -7.65 0.48 11.48
N SER A 657 -7.60 1.37 10.49
CA SER A 657 -6.55 2.38 10.42
C SER A 657 -6.69 3.39 11.56
N LEU A 658 -7.89 3.76 12.00
CA LEU A 658 -8.14 4.78 13.03
C LEU A 658 -8.07 4.28 14.49
N THR A 659 -8.37 3.00 14.72
CA THR A 659 -8.33 2.34 16.04
C THR A 659 -6.97 1.72 16.29
#